data_AF-A0A1S6K885-F1
#
_entry.id   AF-A0A1S6K885-F1
#
_cell.length_a   1.000
_cell.length_b   1.000
_cell.length_c   1.000
_cell.angle_alpha   90.00
_cell.angle_beta   90.00
_cell.angle_gamma   90.00
#
_symmetry.space_group_name_H-M   'P 1'
#
loop_
_entity.id
_entity.type
_entity.pdbx_description
1 polymer ?
#
loop_
_entity_poly.entity_id
_entity_poly.type
_entity_poly.pdbx_seq_one_letter_code
_entity_poly.pdbx_strand_id
1 'polypeptide(L)'
;MNMLNRYDPVINGLRLGELVELAGDTPFSGLHGQVQEYLPDSKQLSILVLSEGNCINVDPSCAIPAQSCKSPGDGGAADGFDVVVGPRTSRIPLGEALSDSLGRKGFCVVRTVQSAQELSKAFDALKQLDAQGEFGRLSQEVEGGYLGNGGRAKVMWLDPENSPLPTDSLILKSDGNISTMADILLPYCEDCAGQVIAERTPALVCLSMTDEDEVDYATPMATDQVVEEYYSTWCRAVFRVIHFMGPSKGQAILKLKDGSPLGNLDETYAVSASSNTILIVREDTFHYRYEEPDDGEACWLTSFFMRQAPEWSVVGQVDGDTSFFETTGAGPPPPSADAGNLVAVCAISLQACGKMTDHEKEWAAYSAGTDGQLEMPLCRFDYHPYYSDEVDMPMGTTYVKHFAVQEGIDLFDNRIFEISNMESEAMDPICRQVMEVGYLSVFKIGITKKYCNTNPIHASVSVGCDKQEWLHMPGVPQSVATNNQLAICANRFNYVFNLKGGSYVCDTACSSSLVAAHLGKTNLLERRWDPLEWHLGLGAGLTLTVGSFVHSCAAHMLSPGGRCFTFNATANGYNRGDGTACMLLKAGSCDDQRMCYFRGSQMGQDGRSASMSAPNGPAQEKCVWGAIREARMTPPESTTWECHGTGTSLGDPIEVGAVRKVQIKMKRLEPLMVASSKSNFGHLEGSAAAIAMNKCVVVVMKITCSATQHLKTLNPHLDHAAFEAIFTSEANPYKYRQGHCQVSSFGVGGTNGHAIFWGEGAKPDVDYKVMFVSKVRKAAAPIIVDGPDPADWEYSGPDYNAVPGVKYNIILNRDPFTDEETVSYERVEDEPLAVEFYCTTGSHNEWSEDRMLEGDVPGLFYQEIDVPESGTFEFRILADGDHERVIGPETTTARKLAPILGPLAGLQASWVVKAKPGSSVKLEFLAPVGGPRSIMWIPTREEE
;
A
#
# COMPACT_ATOMS: atom_id res chain seq x y z
N MET A 1 -19.32 6.98 10.69
CA MET A 1 -20.65 7.45 10.27
C MET A 1 -21.43 7.70 11.55
N ASN A 2 -21.70 8.96 11.86
CA ASN A 2 -22.24 9.42 13.14
C ASN A 2 -23.60 8.79 13.46
N MET A 3 -23.80 8.50 14.76
CA MET A 3 -25.09 8.72 15.41
C MET A 3 -25.58 10.13 15.06
N LEU A 4 -26.43 10.25 14.03
CA LEU A 4 -27.33 11.36 13.74
C LEU A 4 -28.16 10.99 12.49
N ASN A 5 -29.02 9.98 12.63
CA ASN A 5 -30.11 9.78 11.69
C ASN A 5 -31.42 9.91 12.48
N ARG A 6 -31.83 11.14 12.76
CA ARG A 6 -33.23 11.59 12.85
C ARG A 6 -33.29 13.09 13.19
N TYR A 7 -33.88 13.84 12.25
CA TYR A 7 -34.27 15.26 12.28
C TYR A 7 -33.22 16.30 11.83
N ASP A 8 -32.81 16.25 10.56
CA ASP A 8 -32.63 17.50 9.81
C ASP A 8 -34.04 18.03 9.48
N PRO A 9 -34.44 19.24 9.94
CA PRO A 9 -35.72 19.82 9.55
C PRO A 9 -35.72 20.07 8.03
N VAL A 10 -36.72 19.51 7.33
CA VAL A 10 -37.04 19.91 5.96
C VAL A 10 -37.76 21.24 6.05
N ILE A 11 -37.14 22.32 5.58
CA ILE A 11 -37.64 23.68 5.72
C ILE A 11 -38.05 24.16 4.34
N ASN A 12 -39.34 24.40 4.17
CA ASN A 12 -39.93 24.72 2.87
C ASN A 12 -39.62 23.69 1.76
N GLY A 13 -39.50 22.41 2.12
CA GLY A 13 -39.14 21.33 1.18
C GLY A 13 -37.64 21.15 0.93
N LEU A 14 -36.80 22.07 1.43
CA LEU A 14 -35.35 22.06 1.29
C LEU A 14 -34.65 21.43 2.49
N ARG A 15 -33.52 20.78 2.23
CA ARG A 15 -32.65 20.19 3.26
C ARG A 15 -31.30 20.91 3.32
N LEU A 16 -30.61 20.81 4.46
CA LEU A 16 -29.22 21.25 4.55
C LEU A 16 -28.34 20.53 3.51
N GLY A 17 -27.46 21.28 2.86
CA GLY A 17 -26.61 20.82 1.76
C GLY A 17 -27.31 20.69 0.39
N GLU A 18 -28.58 21.08 0.27
CA GLU A 18 -29.29 21.07 -1.01
C GLU A 18 -28.91 22.28 -1.88
N LEU A 19 -28.70 22.06 -3.18
CA LEU A 19 -28.46 23.13 -4.16
C LEU A 19 -29.76 23.83 -4.50
N VAL A 20 -29.70 25.16 -4.56
CA VAL A 20 -30.87 26.02 -4.77
C VAL A 20 -30.55 27.12 -5.77
N GLU A 21 -31.58 27.52 -6.51
CA GLU A 21 -31.59 28.77 -7.26
C GLU A 21 -32.37 29.80 -6.44
N LEU A 22 -31.84 31.02 -6.37
CA LEU A 22 -32.50 32.14 -5.70
C LEU A 22 -33.51 32.78 -6.65
N ALA A 23 -34.75 32.86 -6.23
CA ALA A 23 -35.87 33.40 -7.01
C ALA A 23 -36.61 34.51 -6.25
N GLY A 24 -37.37 35.33 -6.98
CA GLY A 24 -38.17 36.42 -6.42
C GLY A 24 -37.55 37.81 -6.61
N ASP A 25 -38.21 38.84 -6.07
CA ASP A 25 -37.81 40.26 -6.17
C ASP A 25 -36.77 40.60 -5.09
N THR A 26 -35.57 40.03 -5.23
CA THR A 26 -34.43 40.28 -4.34
C THR A 26 -33.18 40.61 -5.16
N PRO A 27 -32.16 41.29 -4.58
CA PRO A 27 -30.90 41.56 -5.27
C PRO A 27 -30.13 40.31 -5.71
N PHE A 28 -30.53 39.13 -5.22
CA PHE A 28 -29.84 37.86 -5.40
C PHE A 28 -30.56 36.92 -6.38
N SER A 29 -31.64 37.39 -7.02
CA SER A 29 -32.43 36.61 -7.98
C SER A 29 -31.57 36.13 -9.16
N GLY A 30 -31.65 34.83 -9.48
CA GLY A 30 -30.86 34.16 -10.53
C GLY A 30 -29.49 33.63 -10.06
N LEU A 31 -29.08 33.91 -8.82
CA LEU A 31 -27.86 33.33 -8.26
C LEU A 31 -28.12 31.89 -7.79
N HIS A 32 -27.10 31.06 -7.93
CA HIS A 32 -27.12 29.68 -7.45
C HIS A 32 -26.36 29.59 -6.12
N GLY A 33 -26.84 28.73 -5.23
CA GLY A 33 -26.23 28.55 -3.92
C GLY A 33 -26.53 27.21 -3.28
N GLN A 34 -26.04 27.03 -2.05
CA GLN A 34 -26.31 25.86 -1.23
C GLN A 34 -26.84 26.26 0.13
N VAL A 35 -27.89 25.56 0.59
CA VAL A 35 -28.44 25.73 1.94
C VAL A 35 -27.42 25.26 2.98
N GLN A 36 -26.89 26.17 3.80
CA GLN A 36 -25.90 25.86 4.84
C GLN A 36 -26.56 25.58 6.19
N GLU A 37 -27.45 26.48 6.60
CA GLU A 37 -28.15 26.40 7.87
C GLU A 37 -29.51 27.09 7.78
N TYR A 38 -30.37 26.81 8.73
CA TYR A 38 -31.57 27.58 8.98
C TYR A 38 -31.44 28.34 10.28
N LEU A 39 -31.68 29.64 10.23
CA LEU A 39 -31.60 30.55 11.36
C LEU A 39 -32.98 30.63 12.02
N PRO A 40 -33.22 29.95 13.16
CA PRO A 40 -34.56 29.84 13.74
C PRO A 40 -35.10 31.18 14.24
N ASP A 41 -34.21 32.06 14.69
CA ASP A 41 -34.54 33.37 15.28
C ASP A 41 -35.03 34.37 14.22
N SER A 42 -34.45 34.33 13.01
CA SER A 42 -34.84 35.20 11.89
C SER A 42 -35.79 34.52 10.89
N LYS A 43 -36.00 33.20 11.01
CA LYS A 43 -36.75 32.35 10.05
C LYS A 43 -36.21 32.40 8.63
N GLN A 44 -34.90 32.59 8.47
CA GLN A 44 -34.22 32.68 7.18
C GLN A 44 -33.37 31.44 6.91
N LEU A 45 -33.17 31.11 5.63
CA LEU A 45 -32.12 30.19 5.19
C LEU A 45 -30.83 30.96 4.97
N SER A 46 -29.73 30.44 5.52
CA SER A 46 -28.38 30.87 5.17
C SER A 46 -27.94 30.07 3.94
N ILE A 47 -27.63 30.78 2.86
CA ILE A 47 -27.28 30.22 1.56
C ILE A 47 -25.89 30.67 1.18
N LEU A 48 -25.01 29.71 0.95
CA LEU A 48 -23.69 29.96 0.39
C LEU A 48 -23.80 30.16 -1.12
N VAL A 49 -23.55 31.37 -1.60
CA VAL A 49 -23.64 31.75 -3.01
C VAL A 49 -22.43 31.20 -3.79
N LEU A 50 -22.66 30.50 -4.89
CA LEU A 50 -21.61 29.82 -5.66
C LEU A 50 -20.62 30.77 -6.33
N SER A 51 -21.09 31.90 -6.84
CA SER A 51 -20.27 32.87 -7.58
C SER A 51 -19.30 33.65 -6.69
N GLU A 52 -19.64 33.84 -5.42
CA GLU A 52 -18.94 34.74 -4.51
C GLU A 52 -18.39 34.05 -3.25
N GLY A 53 -18.84 32.84 -2.93
CA GLY A 53 -18.43 32.12 -1.71
C GLY A 53 -18.91 32.76 -0.40
N ASN A 54 -19.80 33.74 -0.48
CA ASN A 54 -20.40 34.43 0.67
C ASN A 54 -21.71 33.77 1.09
N CYS A 55 -21.97 33.72 2.41
CA CYS A 55 -23.27 33.33 2.93
C CYS A 55 -24.21 34.53 2.96
N ILE A 56 -25.39 34.38 2.39
CA ILE A 56 -26.48 35.34 2.46
C ILE A 56 -27.69 34.73 3.16
N ASN A 57 -28.46 35.57 3.86
CA ASN A 57 -29.68 35.12 4.53
C ASN A 57 -30.90 35.53 3.71
N VAL A 58 -31.72 34.57 3.29
CA VAL A 58 -32.93 34.81 2.50
C VAL A 58 -34.15 34.18 3.15
N ASP A 59 -35.33 34.69 2.80
CA ASP A 59 -36.58 34.02 3.16
C ASP A 59 -36.65 32.65 2.46
N PRO A 60 -37.10 31.57 3.13
CA PRO A 60 -37.19 30.24 2.52
C PRO A 60 -38.01 30.17 1.23
N SER A 61 -38.95 31.11 1.00
CA SER A 61 -39.72 31.20 -0.25
C SER A 61 -38.91 31.70 -1.45
N CYS A 62 -37.76 32.34 -1.20
CA CYS A 62 -36.85 32.81 -2.24
C CYS A 62 -35.85 31.73 -2.69
N ALA A 63 -35.86 30.54 -2.10
CA ALA A 63 -34.97 29.45 -2.47
C ALA A 63 -35.78 28.30 -3.07
N ILE A 64 -35.48 27.93 -4.32
CA ILE A 64 -36.13 26.80 -5.01
C ILE A 64 -35.10 25.69 -5.24
N PRO A 65 -35.47 24.40 -5.08
CA PRO A 65 -34.55 23.29 -5.36
C PRO A 65 -34.03 23.40 -6.79
N ALA A 66 -32.71 23.36 -6.96
CA ALA A 66 -32.09 23.27 -8.28
C ALA A 66 -32.34 21.85 -8.82
N GLN A 67 -33.50 21.61 -9.45
CA GLN A 67 -33.92 20.27 -9.92
C GLN A 67 -33.04 19.70 -11.04
N SER A 68 -32.12 20.49 -11.59
CA SER A 68 -31.20 20.06 -12.64
C SER A 68 -29.88 20.79 -12.50
N CYS A 69 -28.81 20.08 -12.13
CA CYS A 69 -27.45 20.51 -12.45
C CYS A 69 -27.23 20.45 -13.97
N LYS A 70 -28.02 21.19 -14.76
CA LYS A 70 -27.90 21.28 -16.22
C LYS A 70 -27.37 22.66 -16.57
N SER A 71 -26.09 22.71 -16.94
CA SER A 71 -25.41 23.74 -17.74
C SER A 71 -26.15 25.08 -17.89
N PRO A 72 -25.92 26.08 -17.00
CA PRO A 72 -26.39 27.44 -17.23
C PRO A 72 -25.61 28.18 -18.33
N GLY A 73 -24.59 27.54 -18.94
CA GLY A 73 -23.88 28.00 -20.13
C GLY A 73 -22.90 26.94 -20.68
N ASP A 74 -22.23 27.25 -21.79
CA ASP A 74 -21.20 26.39 -22.44
C ASP A 74 -19.82 26.43 -21.75
N GLY A 75 -19.71 27.00 -20.54
CA GLY A 75 -18.46 27.09 -19.76
C GLY A 75 -17.32 27.93 -20.38
N GLY A 76 -17.43 28.34 -21.64
CA GLY A 76 -16.42 29.13 -22.37
C GLY A 76 -16.54 30.65 -22.21
N ALA A 77 -17.49 31.14 -21.42
CA ALA A 77 -17.69 32.56 -21.13
C ALA A 77 -17.15 32.92 -19.75
N ALA A 78 -16.81 34.20 -19.53
CA ALA A 78 -16.11 34.69 -18.35
C ALA A 78 -16.77 34.37 -16.98
N ASP A 79 -18.08 34.09 -16.92
CA ASP A 79 -18.76 33.67 -15.68
C ASP A 79 -19.56 32.37 -15.85
N GLY A 80 -19.36 31.66 -16.98
CA GLY A 80 -20.03 30.40 -17.27
C GLY A 80 -19.42 29.20 -16.53
N PHE A 81 -20.23 28.19 -16.24
CA PHE A 81 -19.78 26.89 -15.76
C PHE A 81 -20.68 25.78 -16.32
N ASP A 82 -20.17 24.55 -16.36
CA ASP A 82 -20.89 23.39 -16.87
C ASP A 82 -21.64 22.66 -15.75
N VAL A 83 -20.95 22.45 -14.62
CA VAL A 83 -21.43 21.58 -13.54
C VAL A 83 -21.21 22.24 -12.19
N VAL A 84 -22.14 22.01 -11.27
CA VAL A 84 -21.99 22.36 -9.85
C VAL A 84 -21.92 21.09 -9.03
N VAL A 85 -20.96 21.03 -8.11
CA VAL A 85 -20.79 19.94 -7.15
C VAL A 85 -21.04 20.46 -5.73
N GLY A 86 -22.12 19.95 -5.12
CA GLY A 86 -22.37 20.08 -3.68
C GLY A 86 -22.39 18.72 -2.94
N PRO A 87 -22.40 18.71 -1.59
CA PRO A 87 -22.42 17.52 -0.73
C PRO A 87 -23.44 16.41 -1.03
N ARG A 88 -24.48 16.66 -1.83
CA ARG A 88 -25.50 15.66 -2.20
C ARG A 88 -25.56 15.37 -3.70
N THR A 89 -24.54 15.75 -4.45
CA THR A 89 -24.47 15.49 -5.89
C THR A 89 -24.38 13.99 -6.14
N SER A 90 -25.28 13.46 -6.95
CA SER A 90 -25.24 12.05 -7.36
C SER A 90 -24.06 11.80 -8.30
N ARG A 91 -23.30 10.73 -8.06
CA ARG A 91 -22.09 10.40 -8.84
C ARG A 91 -22.39 10.11 -10.31
N ILE A 92 -23.50 9.42 -10.60
CA ILE A 92 -23.82 8.98 -11.97
C ILE A 92 -24.12 10.18 -12.89
N PRO A 93 -25.09 11.08 -12.58
CA PRO A 93 -25.37 12.24 -13.41
C PRO A 93 -24.19 13.21 -13.50
N LEU A 94 -23.36 13.28 -12.44
CA LEU A 94 -22.13 14.07 -12.45
C LEU A 94 -21.14 13.50 -13.48
N GLY A 95 -20.89 12.19 -13.46
CA GLY A 95 -20.03 11.54 -14.44
C GLY A 95 -20.52 11.70 -15.88
N GLU A 96 -21.83 11.55 -16.13
CA GLU A 96 -22.44 11.80 -17.44
C GLU A 96 -22.22 13.24 -17.92
N ALA A 97 -22.41 14.23 -17.05
CA ALA A 97 -22.23 15.64 -17.40
C ALA A 97 -20.75 16.02 -17.65
N LEU A 98 -19.83 15.49 -16.83
CA LEU A 98 -18.40 15.69 -17.05
C LEU A 98 -17.97 15.05 -18.38
N SER A 99 -18.43 13.82 -18.64
CA SER A 99 -18.16 13.08 -19.88
C SER A 99 -18.67 13.83 -21.12
N ASP A 100 -19.93 14.27 -21.13
CA ASP A 100 -20.51 15.02 -22.25
C ASP A 100 -19.75 16.31 -22.55
N SER A 101 -19.40 17.06 -21.50
CA SER A 101 -18.64 18.30 -21.63
C SER A 101 -17.23 18.04 -22.20
N LEU A 102 -16.49 17.08 -21.64
CA LEU A 102 -15.15 16.72 -22.11
C LEU A 102 -15.15 16.13 -23.53
N GLY A 103 -16.15 15.32 -23.87
CA GLY A 103 -16.29 14.73 -25.20
C GLY A 103 -16.69 15.74 -26.27
N ARG A 104 -17.53 16.72 -25.94
CA ARG A 104 -18.03 17.71 -26.89
C ARG A 104 -17.07 18.87 -27.13
N LYS A 105 -16.47 19.42 -26.07
CA LYS A 105 -15.69 20.67 -26.15
C LYS A 105 -14.26 20.56 -25.62
N GLY A 106 -13.87 19.42 -25.06
CA GLY A 106 -12.50 19.14 -24.62
C GLY A 106 -12.06 19.78 -23.29
N PHE A 107 -12.96 20.45 -22.58
CA PHE A 107 -12.74 20.91 -21.22
C PHE A 107 -14.06 20.91 -20.44
N CYS A 108 -14.01 21.01 -19.12
CA CYS A 108 -15.19 21.13 -18.27
C CYS A 108 -14.90 22.07 -17.10
N VAL A 109 -15.79 23.04 -16.88
CA VAL A 109 -15.72 24.02 -15.79
C VAL A 109 -16.70 23.62 -14.69
N VAL A 110 -16.15 23.21 -13.55
CA VAL A 110 -16.90 22.72 -12.40
C VAL A 110 -16.86 23.72 -11.26
N ARG A 111 -18.01 24.06 -10.69
CA ARG A 111 -18.13 24.90 -9.50
C ARG A 111 -18.26 24.05 -8.26
N THR A 112 -17.40 24.28 -7.28
CA THR A 112 -17.48 23.66 -5.95
C THR A 112 -18.14 24.61 -4.95
N VAL A 113 -18.54 24.08 -3.80
CA VAL A 113 -19.15 24.86 -2.73
C VAL A 113 -18.18 24.90 -1.55
N GLN A 114 -17.43 25.99 -1.40
CA GLN A 114 -16.57 26.23 -0.23
C GLN A 114 -16.75 27.67 0.26
N SER A 115 -16.66 27.87 1.59
CA SER A 115 -16.88 29.18 2.20
C SER A 115 -15.67 30.09 1.99
N ALA A 116 -15.91 31.39 1.76
CA ALA A 116 -14.84 32.39 1.65
C ALA A 116 -13.94 32.43 2.90
N GLN A 117 -14.50 32.16 4.09
CA GLN A 117 -13.74 32.11 5.34
C GLN A 117 -12.77 30.92 5.39
N GLU A 118 -13.19 29.74 4.93
CA GLU A 118 -12.29 28.56 4.88
C GLU A 118 -11.22 28.72 3.81
N LEU A 119 -11.57 29.29 2.65
CA LEU A 119 -10.62 29.64 1.59
C LEU A 119 -9.55 30.62 2.10
N SER A 120 -9.96 31.68 2.81
CA SER A 120 -9.03 32.64 3.41
C SER A 120 -8.09 31.97 4.42
N LYS A 121 -8.62 31.10 5.30
CA LYS A 121 -7.80 30.35 6.26
C LYS A 121 -6.79 29.41 5.57
N ALA A 122 -7.23 28.75 4.49
CA ALA A 122 -6.36 27.87 3.72
C ALA A 122 -5.23 28.67 3.04
N PHE A 123 -5.56 29.82 2.47
CA PHE A 123 -4.59 30.73 1.87
C PHE A 123 -3.58 31.26 2.89
N ASP A 124 -4.04 31.71 4.07
CA ASP A 124 -3.17 32.17 5.16
C ASP A 124 -2.21 31.06 5.63
N ALA A 125 -2.67 29.81 5.69
CA ALA A 125 -1.84 28.67 6.04
C ALA A 125 -0.74 28.41 5.00
N LEU A 126 -1.06 28.52 3.71
CA LEU A 126 -0.06 28.39 2.64
C LEU A 126 0.97 29.52 2.69
N LYS A 127 0.55 30.75 2.99
CA LYS A 127 1.48 31.87 3.22
C LYS A 127 2.43 31.67 4.39
N GLN A 128 1.97 31.02 5.45
CA GLN A 128 2.83 30.66 6.58
C GLN A 128 3.86 29.60 6.20
N LEU A 129 3.49 28.63 5.36
CA LEU A 129 4.40 27.60 4.85
C LEU A 129 5.43 28.19 3.87
N ASP A 130 5.01 29.08 2.98
CA ASP A 130 5.88 29.89 2.12
C ASP A 130 6.94 30.63 2.97
N ALA A 131 6.50 31.33 4.01
CA ALA A 131 7.40 32.02 4.94
C ALA A 131 8.33 31.09 5.75
N GLN A 132 8.04 29.79 5.83
CA GLN A 132 8.87 28.77 6.47
C GLN A 132 9.86 28.10 5.50
N GLY A 133 9.79 28.42 4.21
CA GLY A 133 10.66 27.85 3.17
C GLY A 133 10.21 26.49 2.65
N GLU A 134 8.93 26.14 2.82
CA GLU A 134 8.35 24.88 2.31
C GLU A 134 7.98 24.95 0.83
N PHE A 135 7.92 26.15 0.25
CA PHE A 135 7.70 26.36 -1.17
C PHE A 135 9.03 26.45 -1.92
N GLY A 136 9.04 25.97 -3.16
CA GLY A 136 10.15 26.08 -4.10
C GLY A 136 9.68 26.57 -5.47
N ARG A 137 10.55 26.39 -6.47
CA ARG A 137 10.24 26.64 -7.88
C ARG A 137 10.54 25.38 -8.69
N LEU A 138 9.72 25.08 -9.70
CA LEU A 138 9.99 23.98 -10.62
C LEU A 138 11.24 24.27 -11.44
N SER A 139 11.91 23.21 -11.90
CA SER A 139 13.04 23.35 -12.81
C SER A 139 12.62 23.95 -14.14
N GLN A 140 13.53 24.70 -14.77
CA GLN A 140 13.26 25.48 -15.97
C GLN A 140 12.65 24.64 -17.11
N GLU A 141 13.11 23.40 -17.23
CA GLU A 141 12.73 22.45 -18.27
C GLU A 141 11.28 21.95 -18.13
N VAL A 142 10.74 21.91 -16.91
CA VAL A 142 9.43 21.30 -16.61
C VAL A 142 8.38 22.29 -16.12
N GLU A 143 8.78 23.52 -15.75
CA GLU A 143 7.91 24.54 -15.15
C GLU A 143 6.69 24.86 -16.03
N GLY A 144 6.91 25.19 -17.30
CA GLY A 144 5.82 25.47 -18.25
C GLY A 144 4.92 24.28 -18.53
N GLY A 145 5.41 23.06 -18.31
CA GLY A 145 4.66 21.83 -18.43
C GLY A 145 3.59 21.65 -17.36
N TYR A 146 4.00 21.78 -16.10
CA TYR A 146 3.12 21.65 -14.94
C TYR A 146 2.20 22.86 -14.76
N LEU A 147 2.70 24.08 -15.01
CA LEU A 147 1.97 25.32 -14.74
C LEU A 147 1.23 25.89 -15.95
N GLY A 148 1.47 25.34 -17.15
CA GLY A 148 0.97 25.88 -18.41
C GLY A 148 1.98 26.83 -19.07
N ASN A 149 1.77 27.11 -20.35
CA ASN A 149 2.73 27.82 -21.18
C ASN A 149 3.01 29.24 -20.64
N GLY A 150 4.27 29.51 -20.30
CA GLY A 150 4.69 30.77 -19.67
C GLY A 150 4.22 30.94 -18.22
N GLY A 151 3.73 29.89 -17.57
CA GLY A 151 3.32 29.89 -16.18
C GLY A 151 4.52 29.93 -15.24
N ARG A 152 4.39 30.68 -14.15
CA ARG A 152 5.35 30.77 -13.04
C ARG A 152 4.58 30.76 -11.73
N ALA A 153 5.09 30.08 -10.72
CA ALA A 153 4.47 30.04 -9.40
C ALA A 153 5.47 29.58 -8.35
N LYS A 154 5.23 29.97 -7.10
CA LYS A 154 5.80 29.28 -5.96
C LYS A 154 5.04 27.97 -5.81
N VAL A 155 5.76 26.84 -5.77
CA VAL A 155 5.15 25.52 -5.77
C VAL A 155 5.50 24.66 -4.57
N MET A 156 4.58 23.77 -4.20
CA MET A 156 4.79 22.74 -3.18
C MET A 156 4.00 21.50 -3.58
N TRP A 157 4.66 20.35 -3.72
CA TRP A 157 3.96 19.09 -3.94
C TRP A 157 3.19 18.68 -2.68
N LEU A 158 1.90 18.33 -2.82
CA LEU A 158 1.19 17.66 -1.75
C LEU A 158 1.66 16.22 -1.68
N ASP A 159 2.46 15.92 -0.67
CA ASP A 159 2.80 14.54 -0.33
C ASP A 159 1.56 13.87 0.30
N PRO A 160 0.98 12.82 -0.32
CA PRO A 160 -0.14 12.06 0.25
C PRO A 160 0.22 11.40 1.58
N GLU A 161 1.52 11.20 1.80
CA GLU A 161 2.08 10.68 3.02
C GLU A 161 2.45 11.87 3.94
N ASN A 162 3.36 12.76 3.57
CA ASN A 162 3.94 13.74 4.51
C ASN A 162 3.61 15.22 4.21
N SER A 163 2.33 15.60 4.28
CA SER A 163 1.95 17.01 4.09
C SER A 163 2.21 17.86 5.35
N PRO A 164 2.82 19.06 5.22
CA PRO A 164 2.98 19.99 6.34
C PRO A 164 1.64 20.66 6.76
N LEU A 165 0.56 20.38 6.03
CA LEU A 165 -0.78 20.91 6.28
C LEU A 165 -1.53 20.05 7.31
N PRO A 166 -2.36 20.65 8.19
CA PRO A 166 -3.24 19.90 9.09
C PRO A 166 -4.17 18.94 8.33
N THR A 167 -4.46 17.78 8.91
CA THR A 167 -5.25 16.70 8.27
C THR A 167 -6.67 17.14 7.89
N ASP A 168 -7.22 18.14 8.56
CA ASP A 168 -8.54 18.73 8.30
C ASP A 168 -8.49 19.96 7.38
N SER A 169 -7.32 20.33 6.86
CA SER A 169 -7.10 21.44 5.93
C SER A 169 -7.96 21.34 4.68
N LEU A 170 -8.47 22.49 4.23
CA LEU A 170 -9.23 22.60 2.98
C LEU A 170 -8.38 22.21 1.76
N ILE A 171 -7.06 22.39 1.80
CA ILE A 171 -6.14 22.04 0.71
C ILE A 171 -6.13 20.51 0.51
N LEU A 172 -5.96 19.73 1.59
CA LEU A 172 -5.98 18.27 1.53
C LEU A 172 -7.36 17.74 1.13
N LYS A 173 -8.45 18.35 1.64
CA LYS A 173 -9.81 18.03 1.18
C LYS A 173 -9.99 18.30 -0.31
N SER A 174 -9.37 19.36 -0.83
CA SER A 174 -9.44 19.74 -2.24
C SER A 174 -8.67 18.77 -3.14
N ASP A 175 -7.52 18.25 -2.70
CA ASP A 175 -6.84 17.14 -3.38
C ASP A 175 -7.66 15.82 -3.34
N GLY A 176 -8.31 15.53 -2.21
CA GLY A 176 -9.27 14.42 -2.09
C GLY A 176 -10.47 14.56 -3.05
N ASN A 177 -10.93 15.79 -3.31
CA ASN A 177 -11.98 16.05 -4.30
C ASN A 177 -11.49 15.75 -5.72
N ILE A 178 -10.25 16.10 -6.08
CA ILE A 178 -9.65 15.74 -7.37
C ILE A 178 -9.62 14.21 -7.52
N SER A 179 -9.23 13.48 -6.47
CA SER A 179 -9.28 12.00 -6.45
C SER A 179 -10.69 11.47 -6.71
N THR A 180 -11.70 12.06 -6.05
CA THR A 180 -13.10 11.67 -6.21
C THR A 180 -13.60 11.93 -7.64
N MET A 181 -13.12 12.98 -8.31
CA MET A 181 -13.46 13.27 -9.70
C MET A 181 -12.84 12.24 -10.66
N ALA A 182 -11.61 11.79 -10.41
CA ALA A 182 -11.00 10.71 -11.17
C ALA A 182 -11.85 9.42 -11.11
N ASP A 183 -12.27 9.02 -9.90
CA ASP A 183 -13.14 7.84 -9.69
C ASP A 183 -14.49 7.95 -10.42
N ILE A 184 -15.07 9.15 -10.45
CA ILE A 184 -16.36 9.41 -11.11
C ILE A 184 -16.22 9.36 -12.63
N LEU A 185 -15.11 9.87 -13.16
CA LEU A 185 -14.83 9.91 -14.59
C LEU A 185 -14.41 8.57 -15.17
N LEU A 186 -13.73 7.72 -14.38
CA LEU A 186 -13.17 6.45 -14.80
C LEU A 186 -14.06 5.61 -15.75
N PRO A 187 -15.35 5.35 -15.47
CA PRO A 187 -16.20 4.55 -16.36
C PRO A 187 -16.62 5.25 -17.66
N TYR A 188 -16.31 6.53 -17.84
CA TYR A 188 -16.70 7.34 -19.01
C TYR A 188 -15.50 7.80 -19.86
N CYS A 189 -14.26 7.60 -19.40
CA CYS A 189 -13.08 8.14 -20.07
C CYS A 189 -12.88 7.61 -21.50
N GLU A 190 -13.22 6.34 -21.74
CA GLU A 190 -13.13 5.75 -23.08
C GLU A 190 -14.09 6.47 -24.05
N ASP A 191 -15.29 6.83 -23.61
CA ASP A 191 -16.26 7.56 -24.42
C ASP A 191 -15.84 9.02 -24.68
N CYS A 192 -15.34 9.73 -23.66
CA CYS A 192 -15.07 11.16 -23.77
C CYS A 192 -13.64 11.51 -24.22
N ALA A 193 -12.67 10.61 -24.07
CA ALA A 193 -11.27 10.84 -24.43
C ALA A 193 -10.65 9.70 -25.26
N GLY A 194 -11.36 8.59 -25.51
CA GLY A 194 -10.80 7.44 -26.24
C GLY A 194 -9.68 6.71 -25.49
N GLN A 195 -9.51 7.01 -24.20
CA GLN A 195 -8.43 6.51 -23.34
C GLN A 195 -8.99 6.25 -21.94
N VAL A 196 -8.44 5.27 -21.22
CA VAL A 196 -8.81 4.98 -19.83
C VAL A 196 -7.78 5.59 -18.89
N ILE A 197 -8.23 6.33 -17.88
CA ILE A 197 -7.36 6.80 -16.80
C ILE A 197 -7.10 5.65 -15.83
N ALA A 198 -5.86 5.51 -15.38
CA ALA A 198 -5.47 4.48 -14.40
C ALA A 198 -4.80 5.09 -13.16
N GLU A 199 -4.17 6.25 -13.32
CA GLU A 199 -3.36 6.90 -12.30
C GLU A 199 -3.63 8.40 -12.25
N ARG A 200 -3.24 9.06 -11.16
CA ARG A 200 -3.14 10.52 -11.11
C ARG A 200 -1.85 10.96 -10.42
N THR A 201 -1.32 12.11 -10.81
CA THR A 201 -0.22 12.74 -10.06
C THR A 201 -0.75 13.29 -8.72
N PRO A 202 0.09 13.38 -7.68
CA PRO A 202 -0.22 14.23 -6.53
C PRO A 202 -0.54 15.66 -6.98
N ALA A 203 -1.33 16.40 -6.20
CA ALA A 203 -1.60 17.78 -6.51
C ALA A 203 -0.38 18.67 -6.19
N LEU A 204 -0.01 19.50 -7.14
CA LEU A 204 0.97 20.56 -6.98
C LEU A 204 0.24 21.84 -6.51
N VAL A 205 0.52 22.27 -5.29
CA VAL A 205 0.05 23.56 -4.76
C VAL A 205 0.83 24.67 -5.43
N CYS A 206 0.12 25.67 -5.94
CA CYS A 206 0.71 26.81 -6.63
C CYS A 206 0.22 28.10 -5.96
N LEU A 207 1.15 28.99 -5.64
CA LEU A 207 0.89 30.37 -5.24
C LEU A 207 1.42 31.32 -6.33
N SER A 208 0.63 32.33 -6.68
CA SER A 208 1.05 33.39 -7.59
C SER A 208 2.35 34.04 -7.12
N MET A 209 3.19 34.43 -8.07
CA MET A 209 4.53 34.93 -7.81
C MET A 209 4.70 36.34 -8.38
N THR A 210 5.10 37.29 -7.55
CA THR A 210 5.36 38.66 -7.98
C THR A 210 6.74 38.78 -8.63
N ASP A 211 6.99 39.88 -9.36
CA ASP A 211 8.31 40.16 -9.92
C ASP A 211 9.40 40.34 -8.82
N GLU A 212 9.01 40.68 -7.58
CA GLU A 212 9.93 40.72 -6.43
C GLU A 212 10.25 39.31 -5.93
N ASP A 213 9.26 38.41 -5.83
CA ASP A 213 9.46 37.00 -5.45
C ASP A 213 10.39 36.27 -6.44
N GLU A 214 10.41 36.67 -7.71
CA GLU A 214 11.25 36.04 -8.75
C GLU A 214 12.76 36.18 -8.47
N VAL A 215 13.15 37.19 -7.68
CA VAL A 215 14.54 37.36 -7.22
C VAL A 215 14.89 36.35 -6.12
N ASP A 216 13.92 36.00 -5.27
CA ASP A 216 14.10 35.11 -4.12
C ASP A 216 13.92 33.62 -4.49
N TYR A 217 13.18 33.33 -5.56
CA TYR A 217 12.90 31.98 -6.07
C TYR A 217 13.67 31.65 -7.36
N ALA A 218 14.95 31.31 -7.20
CA ALA A 218 15.81 30.91 -8.31
C ALA A 218 15.34 29.60 -8.97
N THR A 219 15.27 29.56 -10.30
CA THR A 219 14.91 28.36 -11.06
C THR A 219 16.04 27.33 -11.02
N PRO A 220 15.83 26.13 -10.46
CA PRO A 220 16.85 25.07 -10.50
C PRO A 220 16.96 24.44 -11.89
N MET A 221 18.10 23.82 -12.18
CA MET A 221 18.23 22.89 -13.31
C MET A 221 17.61 21.55 -12.93
N ALA A 222 16.91 20.89 -13.85
CA ALA A 222 16.37 19.56 -13.61
C ALA A 222 17.48 18.50 -13.48
N THR A 223 17.28 17.51 -12.61
CA THR A 223 18.03 16.25 -12.67
C THR A 223 17.42 15.34 -13.73
N ASP A 224 18.17 14.37 -14.25
CA ASP A 224 17.66 13.40 -15.23
C ASP A 224 16.37 12.72 -14.74
N GLN A 225 16.29 12.43 -13.44
CA GLN A 225 15.08 11.87 -12.82
C GLN A 225 13.87 12.81 -12.90
N VAL A 226 14.03 14.10 -12.59
CA VAL A 226 12.94 15.09 -12.66
C VAL A 226 12.45 15.25 -14.10
N VAL A 227 13.38 15.23 -15.06
CA VAL A 227 13.04 15.30 -16.49
C VAL A 227 12.28 14.05 -16.93
N GLU A 228 12.73 12.85 -16.57
CA GLU A 228 12.07 11.59 -16.92
C GLU A 228 10.67 11.47 -16.29
N GLU A 229 10.50 11.83 -15.01
CA GLU A 229 9.22 11.81 -14.33
C GLU A 229 8.19 12.74 -15.01
N TYR A 230 8.62 13.94 -15.40
CA TYR A 230 7.77 14.85 -16.15
C TYR A 230 7.49 14.34 -17.57
N TYR A 231 8.49 13.81 -18.28
CA TYR A 231 8.30 13.25 -19.62
C TYR A 231 7.30 12.09 -19.63
N SER A 232 7.37 11.21 -18.63
CA SER A 232 6.38 10.15 -18.39
C SER A 232 4.98 10.72 -18.16
N THR A 233 4.87 11.74 -17.29
CA THR A 233 3.60 12.43 -17.02
C THR A 233 3.02 13.02 -18.30
N TRP A 234 3.84 13.73 -19.08
CA TRP A 234 3.44 14.34 -20.36
C TRP A 234 2.97 13.30 -21.38
N CYS A 235 3.70 12.20 -21.57
CA CYS A 235 3.33 11.13 -22.49
C CYS A 235 2.00 10.45 -22.10
N ARG A 236 1.69 10.40 -20.81
CA ARG A 236 0.58 9.61 -20.26
C ARG A 236 -0.62 10.44 -19.85
N ALA A 237 -0.50 11.76 -19.79
CA ALA A 237 -1.58 12.63 -19.36
C ALA A 237 -2.76 12.57 -20.34
N VAL A 238 -3.93 12.27 -19.81
CA VAL A 238 -5.22 12.29 -20.52
C VAL A 238 -5.94 13.60 -20.20
N PHE A 239 -6.01 13.94 -18.91
CA PHE A 239 -6.61 15.18 -18.44
C PHE A 239 -5.67 15.94 -17.50
N ARG A 240 -5.70 17.26 -17.60
CA ARG A 240 -5.20 18.17 -16.56
C ARG A 240 -6.36 18.68 -15.74
N VAL A 241 -6.21 18.68 -14.42
CA VAL A 241 -7.19 19.17 -13.47
C VAL A 241 -6.58 20.31 -12.66
N ILE A 242 -7.19 21.49 -12.75
CA ILE A 242 -6.77 22.68 -12.02
C ILE A 242 -7.89 23.11 -11.09
N HIS A 243 -7.62 23.25 -9.79
CA HIS A 243 -8.58 23.75 -8.81
C HIS A 243 -8.16 25.14 -8.33
N PHE A 244 -8.84 26.17 -8.82
CA PHE A 244 -8.64 27.57 -8.44
C PHE A 244 -9.35 27.87 -7.11
N MET A 245 -8.58 28.31 -6.12
CA MET A 245 -9.05 28.55 -4.75
C MET A 245 -9.09 30.05 -4.40
N GLY A 246 -8.46 30.90 -5.21
CA GLY A 246 -8.38 32.35 -5.00
C GLY A 246 -7.27 32.75 -4.01
N PRO A 247 -7.36 33.91 -3.34
CA PRO A 247 -8.53 34.80 -3.24
C PRO A 247 -8.80 35.65 -4.50
N SER A 248 -7.79 35.93 -5.32
CA SER A 248 -7.94 36.77 -6.51
C SER A 248 -8.31 35.95 -7.76
N LYS A 249 -8.96 36.59 -8.74
CA LYS A 249 -9.46 35.95 -9.97
C LYS A 249 -8.47 36.16 -11.12
N GLY A 250 -7.82 35.09 -11.57
CA GLY A 250 -7.02 35.07 -12.79
C GLY A 250 -7.82 34.64 -14.02
N GLN A 251 -7.13 34.32 -15.13
CA GLN A 251 -7.72 33.71 -16.32
C GLN A 251 -6.96 32.46 -16.77
N ALA A 252 -7.71 31.43 -17.16
CA ALA A 252 -7.19 30.23 -17.81
C ALA A 252 -7.48 30.33 -19.32
N ILE A 253 -6.41 30.42 -20.11
CA ILE A 253 -6.48 30.48 -21.57
C ILE A 253 -6.24 29.08 -22.13
N LEU A 254 -7.21 28.59 -22.91
CA LEU A 254 -7.15 27.31 -23.61
C LEU A 254 -7.02 27.58 -25.10
N LYS A 255 -5.88 27.22 -25.70
CA LYS A 255 -5.63 27.37 -27.13
C LYS A 255 -5.69 26.01 -27.81
N LEU A 256 -6.48 25.88 -28.87
CA LEU A 256 -6.67 24.61 -29.58
C LEU A 256 -5.32 24.10 -30.13
N LYS A 257 -5.01 22.80 -29.90
CA LYS A 257 -3.80 22.14 -30.45
C LYS A 257 -3.99 21.81 -31.93
N ASP A 258 -2.90 21.88 -32.68
CA ASP A 258 -2.86 21.36 -34.05
C ASP A 258 -3.06 19.84 -34.01
N GLY A 259 -4.02 19.34 -34.81
CA GLY A 259 -4.36 17.91 -34.82
C GLY A 259 -5.26 17.43 -33.68
N SER A 260 -5.91 18.35 -32.94
CA SER A 260 -6.92 18.00 -31.94
C SER A 260 -7.95 16.98 -32.48
N PRO A 261 -8.31 15.95 -31.69
CA PRO A 261 -9.27 14.93 -32.11
C PRO A 261 -10.71 15.45 -32.19
N LEU A 262 -10.98 16.65 -31.65
CA LEU A 262 -12.30 17.28 -31.65
C LEU A 262 -12.40 18.35 -32.75
N GLY A 263 -13.45 18.27 -33.57
CA GLY A 263 -13.74 19.24 -34.64
C GLY A 263 -14.76 20.32 -34.24
N ASN A 264 -14.76 21.44 -34.96
CA ASN A 264 -15.69 22.58 -34.79
C ASN A 264 -15.59 23.31 -33.43
N LEU A 265 -14.37 23.49 -32.91
CA LEU A 265 -14.10 24.27 -31.69
C LEU A 265 -13.58 25.66 -32.04
N ASP A 266 -13.76 26.62 -31.11
CA ASP A 266 -13.13 27.93 -31.22
C ASP A 266 -11.61 27.82 -31.01
N GLU A 267 -10.86 28.72 -31.65
CA GLU A 267 -9.38 28.71 -31.58
C GLU A 267 -8.88 28.96 -30.15
N THR A 268 -9.63 29.73 -29.35
CA THR A 268 -9.25 30.09 -27.99
C THR A 268 -10.47 30.26 -27.08
N TYR A 269 -10.38 29.71 -25.86
CA TYR A 269 -11.32 29.94 -24.77
C TYR A 269 -10.64 30.67 -23.61
N ALA A 270 -11.34 31.62 -22.99
CA ALA A 270 -10.89 32.32 -21.79
C ALA A 270 -11.83 31.98 -20.62
N VAL A 271 -11.36 31.12 -19.73
CA VAL A 271 -12.12 30.65 -18.56
C VAL A 271 -11.72 31.46 -17.34
N SER A 272 -12.69 31.98 -16.60
CA SER A 272 -12.41 32.68 -15.34
C SER A 272 -11.91 31.72 -14.27
N ALA A 273 -10.69 31.95 -13.81
CA ALA A 273 -10.07 31.24 -12.69
C ALA A 273 -10.45 31.89 -11.35
N SER A 274 -11.75 31.97 -11.08
CA SER A 274 -12.24 32.46 -9.77
C SER A 274 -12.18 31.35 -8.72
N SER A 275 -12.23 31.72 -7.44
CA SER A 275 -12.32 30.75 -6.35
C SER A 275 -13.46 29.75 -6.55
N ASN A 276 -13.31 28.55 -6.00
CA ASN A 276 -14.27 27.45 -6.14
C ASN A 276 -14.49 26.98 -7.59
N THR A 277 -13.45 27.07 -8.43
CA THR A 277 -13.51 26.58 -9.82
C THR A 277 -12.55 25.42 -10.00
N ILE A 278 -13.05 24.28 -10.47
CA ILE A 278 -12.22 23.20 -11.00
C ILE A 278 -12.35 23.22 -12.52
N LEU A 279 -11.22 23.33 -13.21
CA LEU A 279 -11.10 23.22 -14.65
C LEU A 279 -10.47 21.87 -14.99
N ILE A 280 -11.18 21.05 -15.76
CA ILE A 280 -10.65 19.82 -16.33
C ILE A 280 -10.42 20.06 -17.82
N VAL A 281 -9.23 19.76 -18.33
CA VAL A 281 -8.84 19.99 -19.73
C VAL A 281 -8.31 18.70 -20.32
N ARG A 282 -8.74 18.34 -21.54
CA ARG A 282 -8.13 17.27 -22.33
C ARG A 282 -6.75 17.69 -22.82
N GLU A 283 -5.73 16.94 -22.44
CA GLU A 283 -4.34 17.23 -22.82
C GLU A 283 -4.09 17.00 -24.31
N ASP A 284 -4.88 16.16 -25.00
CA ASP A 284 -4.77 15.98 -26.46
C ASP A 284 -5.45 17.10 -27.27
N THR A 285 -6.20 18.01 -26.62
CA THR A 285 -7.07 18.98 -27.29
C THR A 285 -6.57 20.42 -27.15
N PHE A 286 -6.15 20.87 -25.96
CA PHE A 286 -5.79 22.27 -25.71
C PHE A 286 -4.39 22.42 -25.10
N HIS A 287 -3.66 23.46 -25.55
CA HIS A 287 -2.60 24.06 -24.76
C HIS A 287 -3.22 24.91 -23.66
N TYR A 288 -2.73 24.75 -22.43
CA TYR A 288 -3.16 25.53 -21.26
C TYR A 288 -2.15 26.63 -20.93
N ARG A 289 -2.66 27.82 -20.62
CA ARG A 289 -1.89 28.94 -20.05
C ARG A 289 -2.69 29.59 -18.93
N TYR A 290 -2.03 29.88 -17.82
CA TYR A 290 -2.61 30.68 -16.74
C TYR A 290 -2.11 32.12 -16.83
N GLU A 291 -3.04 33.06 -16.77
CA GLU A 291 -2.77 34.48 -16.63
C GLU A 291 -3.11 34.88 -15.19
N GLU A 292 -2.09 35.34 -14.47
CA GLU A 292 -2.20 35.79 -13.08
C GLU A 292 -3.18 36.98 -12.97
N PRO A 293 -3.83 37.18 -11.81
CA PRO A 293 -4.72 38.31 -11.58
C PRO A 293 -4.00 39.66 -11.71
N ASP A 294 -4.69 40.66 -12.26
CA ASP A 294 -4.18 42.05 -12.38
C ASP A 294 -3.92 42.72 -11.01
N ASP A 295 -4.63 42.28 -9.96
CA ASP A 295 -4.50 42.75 -8.58
C ASP A 295 -4.70 41.59 -7.60
N GLY A 296 -3.88 41.56 -6.54
CA GLY A 296 -3.91 40.56 -5.48
C GLY A 296 -3.20 39.23 -5.81
N GLU A 297 -3.31 38.28 -4.88
CA GLU A 297 -2.64 36.99 -4.97
C GLU A 297 -3.64 35.86 -5.24
N ALA A 298 -3.17 34.78 -5.87
CA ALA A 298 -3.98 33.61 -6.20
C ALA A 298 -3.30 32.31 -5.78
N CYS A 299 -4.13 31.31 -5.48
CA CYS A 299 -3.75 29.94 -5.16
C CYS A 299 -4.55 28.96 -6.00
N TRP A 300 -3.88 27.93 -6.50
CA TRP A 300 -4.53 26.81 -7.19
C TRP A 300 -3.79 25.50 -6.96
N LEU A 301 -4.48 24.39 -7.20
CA LEU A 301 -3.91 23.05 -7.26
C LEU A 301 -3.88 22.59 -8.70
N THR A 302 -2.82 21.90 -9.14
CA THR A 302 -2.77 21.24 -10.45
C THR A 302 -2.41 19.76 -10.31
N SER A 303 -3.09 18.90 -11.06
CA SER A 303 -2.88 17.44 -11.07
C SER A 303 -3.21 16.89 -12.46
N PHE A 304 -2.61 15.75 -12.83
CA PHE A 304 -2.85 15.07 -14.09
C PHE A 304 -3.50 13.72 -13.86
N PHE A 305 -4.50 13.40 -14.67
CA PHE A 305 -5.05 12.05 -14.78
C PHE A 305 -4.35 11.36 -15.95
N MET A 306 -3.77 10.20 -15.69
CA MET A 306 -2.85 9.52 -16.59
C MET A 306 -3.35 8.12 -16.95
N ARG A 307 -3.04 7.67 -18.17
CA ARG A 307 -3.18 6.27 -18.55
C ARG A 307 -2.15 5.38 -17.84
N GLN A 308 -2.41 4.08 -17.80
CA GLN A 308 -1.47 3.11 -17.26
C GLN A 308 -0.15 3.15 -18.04
N ALA A 309 0.99 3.10 -17.35
CA ALA A 309 2.28 2.91 -18.00
C ALA A 309 2.35 1.50 -18.62
N PRO A 310 3.07 1.29 -19.73
CA PRO A 310 3.29 -0.03 -20.28
C PRO A 310 3.99 -0.94 -19.26
N GLU A 311 3.45 -2.14 -19.09
CA GLU A 311 4.06 -3.16 -18.23
C GLU A 311 5.08 -3.98 -19.01
N TRP A 312 6.32 -3.93 -18.55
CA TRP A 312 7.44 -4.65 -19.16
C TRP A 312 7.73 -5.95 -18.40
N SER A 313 7.89 -7.04 -19.15
CA SER A 313 8.32 -8.34 -18.61
C SER A 313 9.62 -8.81 -19.27
N VAL A 314 10.57 -9.32 -18.49
CA VAL A 314 11.80 -9.93 -19.02
C VAL A 314 11.49 -11.34 -19.53
N VAL A 315 11.72 -11.54 -20.83
CA VAL A 315 11.63 -12.84 -21.50
C VAL A 315 13.02 -13.42 -21.72
N GLY A 316 13.16 -14.75 -21.67
CA GLY A 316 14.47 -15.42 -21.79
C GLY A 316 15.27 -15.47 -20.48
N GLN A 317 16.53 -15.91 -20.54
CA GLN A 317 17.47 -15.87 -19.41
C GLN A 317 18.29 -14.58 -19.44
N VAL A 318 18.78 -14.13 -18.28
CA VAL A 318 19.76 -13.05 -18.23
C VAL A 318 21.11 -13.65 -18.63
N ASP A 319 21.68 -13.18 -19.73
CA ASP A 319 22.99 -13.59 -20.21
C ASP A 319 24.07 -12.60 -19.75
N GLY A 320 25.20 -13.11 -19.24
CA GLY A 320 26.33 -12.28 -18.79
C GLY A 320 26.91 -12.71 -17.43
N ASP A 321 27.79 -11.88 -16.87
CA ASP A 321 28.27 -12.06 -15.50
C ASP A 321 27.14 -11.71 -14.53
N THR A 322 26.57 -12.68 -13.83
CA THR A 322 25.54 -12.46 -12.81
C THR A 322 26.11 -12.28 -11.40
N SER A 323 27.44 -12.35 -11.23
CA SER A 323 28.09 -12.21 -9.92
C SER A 323 27.87 -10.84 -9.28
N PHE A 324 27.57 -9.81 -10.06
CA PHE A 324 27.21 -8.49 -9.54
C PHE A 324 25.87 -8.47 -8.79
N PHE A 325 25.03 -9.50 -8.97
CA PHE A 325 23.80 -9.72 -8.21
C PHE A 325 24.02 -10.65 -7.01
N GLU A 326 25.17 -11.31 -6.89
CA GLU A 326 25.38 -12.35 -5.89
C GLU A 326 25.76 -11.83 -4.50
N THR A 327 25.66 -12.74 -3.53
CA THR A 327 26.15 -12.54 -2.18
C THR A 327 27.67 -12.42 -2.14
N THR A 328 28.17 -11.24 -1.77
CA THR A 328 29.61 -10.92 -1.80
C THR A 328 30.32 -11.38 -0.52
N GLY A 329 30.46 -12.69 -0.32
CA GLY A 329 31.34 -13.26 0.71
C GLY A 329 30.68 -13.67 2.04
N ALA A 330 31.50 -13.90 3.06
CA ALA A 330 31.06 -14.51 4.32
C ALA A 330 30.21 -13.57 5.19
N GLY A 331 30.50 -12.27 5.23
CA GLY A 331 29.83 -11.31 6.11
C GLY A 331 30.53 -11.14 7.47
N PRO A 332 29.88 -10.51 8.46
CA PRO A 332 30.47 -10.26 9.76
C PRO A 332 30.68 -11.57 10.54
N PRO A 333 31.88 -11.79 11.12
CA PRO A 333 32.26 -13.07 11.71
C PRO A 333 31.45 -13.42 12.97
N PRO A 334 31.49 -14.70 13.40
CA PRO A 334 30.91 -15.11 14.67
C PRO A 334 31.48 -14.32 15.85
N PRO A 335 30.74 -14.20 16.96
CA PRO A 335 31.30 -13.68 18.21
C PRO A 335 32.54 -14.48 18.61
N SER A 336 33.59 -13.78 19.08
CA SER A 336 34.87 -14.40 19.45
C SER A 336 34.70 -15.48 20.53
N ALA A 337 35.34 -16.64 20.32
CA ALA A 337 35.35 -17.77 21.25
C ALA A 337 35.98 -17.42 22.61
N ASP A 338 36.90 -16.46 22.65
CA ASP A 338 37.62 -16.03 23.86
C ASP A 338 36.74 -15.19 24.79
N ALA A 339 35.51 -14.84 24.39
CA ALA A 339 34.65 -13.93 25.13
C ALA A 339 34.02 -14.51 26.40
N GLY A 340 34.08 -15.84 26.63
CA GLY A 340 33.51 -16.53 27.80
C GLY A 340 31.98 -16.45 27.95
N ASN A 341 31.32 -15.65 27.12
CA ASN A 341 29.91 -15.26 27.21
C ASN A 341 29.06 -15.76 26.03
N LEU A 342 29.49 -16.83 25.35
CA LEU A 342 28.72 -17.40 24.24
C LEU A 342 27.48 -18.11 24.77
N VAL A 343 26.33 -17.84 24.15
CA VAL A 343 25.09 -18.58 24.38
C VAL A 343 24.54 -19.07 23.04
N ALA A 344 24.47 -20.39 22.89
CA ALA A 344 23.94 -21.06 21.72
C ALA A 344 22.44 -21.33 21.88
N VAL A 345 21.66 -21.01 20.86
CA VAL A 345 20.29 -21.50 20.69
C VAL A 345 20.40 -22.90 20.09
N CYS A 346 20.01 -23.93 20.84
CA CYS A 346 20.17 -25.34 20.43
C CYS A 346 18.88 -25.96 19.87
N ALA A 347 17.73 -25.42 20.24
CA ALA A 347 16.44 -25.85 19.72
C ALA A 347 15.43 -24.72 19.86
N ILE A 348 14.53 -24.60 18.89
CA ILE A 348 13.32 -23.80 18.98
C ILE A 348 12.09 -24.66 18.66
N SER A 349 10.97 -24.38 19.32
CA SER A 349 9.68 -25.02 19.05
C SER A 349 8.55 -24.01 19.26
N LEU A 350 7.42 -24.23 18.60
CA LEU A 350 6.24 -23.38 18.71
C LEU A 350 4.95 -24.16 18.43
N GLN A 351 3.84 -23.62 18.92
CA GLN A 351 2.50 -23.82 18.41
C GLN A 351 1.86 -22.44 18.22
N ALA A 352 1.41 -22.14 17.02
CA ALA A 352 0.73 -20.88 16.68
C ALA A 352 -0.32 -21.14 15.58
N CYS A 353 -0.99 -20.07 15.13
CA CYS A 353 -2.05 -20.17 14.12
C CYS A 353 -1.60 -20.86 12.82
N GLY A 354 -2.56 -21.38 12.05
CA GLY A 354 -2.27 -22.08 10.79
C GLY A 354 -1.53 -23.40 10.99
N LYS A 355 -1.65 -24.03 12.17
CA LYS A 355 -0.92 -25.26 12.55
C LYS A 355 0.59 -25.13 12.40
N MET A 356 1.15 -23.96 12.71
CA MET A 356 2.60 -23.77 12.84
C MET A 356 3.10 -24.53 14.07
N THR A 357 3.54 -25.78 13.86
CA THR A 357 3.97 -26.72 14.92
C THR A 357 5.50 -26.90 15.01
N ASP A 358 6.25 -26.30 14.09
CA ASP A 358 7.70 -26.38 14.00
C ASP A 358 8.27 -25.21 13.19
N HIS A 359 9.60 -25.04 13.24
CA HIS A 359 10.29 -23.90 12.64
C HIS A 359 10.35 -23.95 11.11
N GLU A 360 10.17 -25.12 10.48
CA GLU A 360 10.13 -25.22 9.02
C GLU A 360 8.76 -24.73 8.51
N LYS A 361 7.67 -25.06 9.21
CA LYS A 361 6.35 -24.49 8.95
C LYS A 361 6.28 -23.00 9.26
N GLU A 362 6.93 -22.57 10.34
CA GLU A 362 7.07 -21.14 10.66
C GLU A 362 7.77 -20.40 9.52
N TRP A 363 8.90 -20.93 9.02
CA TRP A 363 9.58 -20.36 7.86
C TRP A 363 8.69 -20.35 6.61
N ALA A 364 8.03 -21.46 6.30
CA ALA A 364 7.12 -21.55 5.16
C ALA A 364 6.00 -20.49 5.23
N ALA A 365 5.45 -20.24 6.41
CA ALA A 365 4.41 -19.24 6.60
C ALA A 365 4.93 -17.81 6.34
N TYR A 366 6.14 -17.47 6.81
CA TYR A 366 6.78 -16.19 6.52
C TYR A 366 7.18 -16.03 5.05
N SER A 367 7.76 -17.07 4.44
CA SER A 367 8.17 -17.04 3.02
C SER A 367 6.98 -16.93 2.07
N ALA A 368 5.84 -17.53 2.43
CA ALA A 368 4.60 -17.43 1.65
C ALA A 368 3.85 -16.11 1.85
N GLY A 369 4.29 -15.22 2.75
CA GLY A 369 3.59 -13.99 3.08
C GLY A 369 2.22 -14.23 3.72
N THR A 370 2.13 -15.21 4.63
CA THR A 370 0.85 -15.63 5.23
C THR A 370 0.24 -14.51 6.08
N ASP A 371 -1.02 -14.17 5.81
CA ASP A 371 -1.91 -13.44 6.73
C ASP A 371 -2.65 -14.45 7.61
N GLY A 372 -2.29 -14.50 8.89
CA GLY A 372 -2.86 -15.41 9.88
C GLY A 372 -4.17 -14.91 10.51
N GLN A 373 -4.67 -13.73 10.13
CA GLN A 373 -5.88 -13.16 10.70
C GLN A 373 -7.13 -13.75 10.04
N LEU A 374 -7.89 -14.54 10.81
CA LEU A 374 -9.15 -15.13 10.40
C LEU A 374 -10.31 -14.50 11.17
N GLU A 375 -11.54 -14.63 10.67
CA GLU A 375 -12.72 -14.29 11.47
C GLU A 375 -12.74 -15.14 12.76
N MET A 376 -13.08 -14.51 13.89
CA MET A 376 -13.05 -15.15 15.21
C MET A 376 -13.91 -16.42 15.22
N PRO A 377 -13.33 -17.61 15.45
CA PRO A 377 -14.06 -18.85 15.31
C PRO A 377 -14.98 -19.08 16.51
N LEU A 378 -16.22 -19.55 16.23
CA LEU A 378 -17.23 -19.84 17.25
C LEU A 378 -16.75 -20.85 18.30
N CYS A 379 -15.83 -21.76 17.94
CA CYS A 379 -15.23 -22.70 18.88
C CYS A 379 -14.35 -22.03 19.95
N ARG A 380 -13.98 -20.75 19.77
CA ARG A 380 -13.26 -19.95 20.76
C ARG A 380 -14.22 -19.22 21.68
N PHE A 381 -15.12 -18.42 21.10
CA PHE A 381 -16.21 -17.72 21.76
C PHE A 381 -17.14 -17.12 20.70
N ASP A 382 -18.40 -16.89 21.06
CA ASP A 382 -19.34 -16.16 20.19
C ASP A 382 -19.15 -14.66 20.37
N TYR A 383 -18.58 -13.99 19.36
CA TYR A 383 -18.34 -12.55 19.38
C TYR A 383 -19.54 -11.74 18.88
N HIS A 384 -20.48 -12.34 18.14
CA HIS A 384 -21.61 -11.63 17.53
C HIS A 384 -22.43 -10.79 18.52
N PRO A 385 -22.73 -11.26 19.74
CA PRO A 385 -23.48 -10.47 20.73
C PRO A 385 -22.76 -9.20 21.19
N TYR A 386 -21.45 -9.14 20.97
CA TYR A 386 -20.59 -8.03 21.38
C TYR A 386 -20.16 -7.17 20.19
N TYR A 387 -20.43 -7.56 18.95
CA TYR A 387 -19.91 -6.87 17.77
C TYR A 387 -20.66 -5.57 17.47
N SER A 388 -19.93 -4.54 17.07
CA SER A 388 -20.45 -3.25 16.58
C SER A 388 -19.62 -2.77 15.39
N ASP A 389 -20.25 -2.36 14.29
CA ASP A 389 -19.56 -1.74 13.15
C ASP A 389 -19.11 -0.28 13.44
N GLU A 390 -19.59 0.32 14.53
CA GLU A 390 -19.18 1.66 14.96
C GLU A 390 -17.90 1.59 15.83
N VAL A 391 -16.89 2.40 15.48
CA VAL A 391 -15.65 2.54 16.28
C VAL A 391 -15.89 3.34 17.57
N ASP A 392 -16.77 4.35 17.52
CA ASP A 392 -17.25 5.11 18.69
C ASP A 392 -18.42 4.39 19.36
N MET A 393 -18.11 3.20 19.86
CA MET A 393 -19.06 2.17 20.24
C MET A 393 -19.68 2.33 21.65
N PRO A 394 -20.84 1.70 21.93
CA PRO A 394 -21.34 1.51 23.28
C PRO A 394 -20.39 0.69 24.15
N MET A 395 -20.27 1.03 25.44
CA MET A 395 -19.49 0.26 26.42
C MET A 395 -19.85 -1.23 26.40
N GLY A 396 -18.83 -2.10 26.33
CA GLY A 396 -19.02 -3.56 26.38
C GLY A 396 -19.08 -4.26 25.01
N THR A 397 -18.84 -3.55 23.91
CA THR A 397 -18.81 -4.12 22.56
C THR A 397 -17.38 -4.32 22.03
N THR A 398 -17.19 -4.86 20.83
CA THR A 398 -15.93 -4.91 20.05
C THR A 398 -16.22 -4.54 18.59
N TYR A 399 -15.36 -3.73 17.97
CA TYR A 399 -15.42 -3.47 16.52
C TYR A 399 -14.47 -4.36 15.71
N VAL A 400 -13.79 -5.30 16.37
CA VAL A 400 -12.87 -6.24 15.73
C VAL A 400 -13.49 -7.62 15.72
N LYS A 401 -13.47 -8.25 14.55
CA LYS A 401 -13.94 -9.63 14.33
C LYS A 401 -12.86 -10.57 13.80
N HIS A 402 -11.62 -10.11 13.70
CA HIS A 402 -10.49 -10.92 13.23
C HIS A 402 -9.54 -11.30 14.37
N PHE A 403 -8.91 -12.46 14.28
CA PHE A 403 -8.01 -13.00 15.28
C PHE A 403 -7.13 -14.10 14.70
N ALA A 404 -5.82 -14.06 14.99
CA ALA A 404 -4.90 -15.16 14.68
C ALA A 404 -4.98 -16.23 15.76
N VAL A 405 -5.72 -17.31 15.50
CA VAL A 405 -6.09 -18.32 16.50
C VAL A 405 -5.16 -19.52 16.44
N GLN A 406 -4.61 -19.93 17.59
CA GLN A 406 -3.95 -21.23 17.71
C GLN A 406 -5.02 -22.33 17.83
N GLU A 407 -5.00 -23.32 16.95
CA GLU A 407 -5.93 -24.45 17.02
C GLU A 407 -5.53 -25.47 18.10
N GLY A 408 -6.53 -26.18 18.66
CA GLY A 408 -6.29 -27.34 19.52
C GLY A 408 -5.81 -27.03 20.95
N ILE A 409 -5.97 -25.81 21.44
CA ILE A 409 -5.60 -25.40 22.81
C ILE A 409 -6.36 -26.17 23.91
N ASP A 410 -7.49 -26.77 23.55
CA ASP A 410 -8.32 -27.60 24.41
C ASP A 410 -7.79 -29.04 24.52
N LEU A 411 -6.91 -29.45 23.61
CA LEU A 411 -6.26 -30.76 23.60
C LEU A 411 -5.03 -30.78 24.54
N PHE A 412 -4.74 -31.95 25.11
CA PHE A 412 -3.55 -32.20 25.91
C PHE A 412 -3.31 -33.70 26.11
N ASP A 413 -2.11 -34.19 25.81
CA ASP A 413 -1.74 -35.57 26.19
C ASP A 413 -1.29 -35.60 27.66
N ASN A 414 -2.24 -35.68 28.58
CA ASN A 414 -1.93 -35.68 30.02
C ASN A 414 -1.12 -36.91 30.47
N ARG A 415 -1.18 -38.03 29.74
CA ARG A 415 -0.54 -39.29 30.14
C ARG A 415 0.97 -39.24 30.01
N ILE A 416 1.50 -38.61 28.96
CA ILE A 416 2.95 -38.45 28.79
C ILE A 416 3.57 -37.63 29.93
N PHE A 417 2.81 -36.71 30.51
CA PHE A 417 3.26 -35.86 31.62
C PHE A 417 2.90 -36.42 33.00
N GLU A 418 2.30 -37.61 33.07
CA GLU A 418 1.89 -38.27 34.32
C GLU A 418 0.87 -37.43 35.13
N ILE A 419 0.04 -36.65 34.44
CA ILE A 419 -1.00 -35.79 35.01
C ILE A 419 -2.35 -36.51 34.96
N SER A 420 -3.12 -36.48 36.05
CA SER A 420 -4.44 -37.13 36.10
C SER A 420 -5.48 -36.40 35.23
N ASN A 421 -6.51 -37.12 34.75
CA ASN A 421 -7.58 -36.50 33.94
C ASN A 421 -8.27 -35.34 34.68
N MET A 422 -8.57 -35.52 35.96
CA MET A 422 -9.21 -34.51 36.80
C MET A 422 -8.35 -33.25 36.92
N GLU A 423 -7.03 -33.41 37.01
CA GLU A 423 -6.11 -32.28 37.04
C GLU A 423 -6.02 -31.58 35.68
N SER A 424 -5.92 -32.34 34.58
CA SER A 424 -5.83 -31.76 33.23
C SER A 424 -7.08 -30.99 32.83
N GLU A 425 -8.27 -31.43 33.23
CA GLU A 425 -9.54 -30.73 32.97
C GLU A 425 -9.59 -29.35 33.64
N ALA A 426 -9.03 -29.23 34.84
CA ALA A 426 -8.98 -27.99 35.58
C ALA A 426 -7.78 -27.09 35.21
N MET A 427 -6.83 -27.61 34.44
CA MET A 427 -5.56 -26.94 34.12
C MET A 427 -5.70 -25.91 33.01
N ASP A 428 -5.16 -24.72 33.26
CA ASP A 428 -5.07 -23.64 32.27
C ASP A 428 -4.45 -24.13 30.95
N PRO A 429 -5.07 -23.88 29.78
CA PRO A 429 -4.48 -24.13 28.46
C PRO A 429 -3.05 -23.60 28.30
N ILE A 430 -2.70 -22.45 28.90
CA ILE A 430 -1.34 -21.91 28.86
C ILE A 430 -0.35 -22.88 29.52
N CYS A 431 -0.72 -23.48 30.66
CA CYS A 431 0.14 -24.46 31.33
C CYS A 431 0.31 -25.74 30.48
N ARG A 432 -0.74 -26.18 29.79
CA ARG A 432 -0.68 -27.32 28.85
C ARG A 432 0.28 -27.04 27.71
N GLN A 433 0.16 -25.87 27.11
CA GLN A 433 0.99 -25.44 25.99
C GLN A 433 2.47 -25.30 26.37
N VAL A 434 2.77 -24.72 27.54
CA VAL A 434 4.14 -24.66 28.07
C VAL A 434 4.75 -26.06 28.26
N MET A 435 3.95 -27.03 28.73
CA MET A 435 4.38 -28.42 28.87
C MET A 435 4.71 -29.07 27.52
N GLU A 436 3.81 -28.99 26.55
CA GLU A 436 4.00 -29.62 25.23
C GLU A 436 5.11 -28.94 24.42
N VAL A 437 5.05 -27.62 24.25
CA VAL A 437 6.04 -26.87 23.45
C VAL A 437 7.43 -26.94 24.08
N GLY A 438 7.52 -26.83 25.40
CA GLY A 438 8.79 -26.98 26.12
C GLY A 438 9.37 -28.39 25.97
N TYR A 439 8.53 -29.43 26.04
CA TYR A 439 8.98 -30.81 25.85
C TYR A 439 9.53 -31.06 24.45
N LEU A 440 8.90 -30.50 23.41
CA LEU A 440 9.40 -30.62 22.04
C LEU A 440 10.83 -30.07 21.89
N SER A 441 11.15 -28.94 22.54
CA SER A 441 12.50 -28.37 22.53
C SER A 441 13.51 -29.22 23.31
N VAL A 442 13.12 -29.75 24.47
CA VAL A 442 13.97 -30.63 25.29
C VAL A 442 14.20 -31.98 24.58
N PHE A 443 13.19 -32.52 23.90
CA PHE A 443 13.28 -33.74 23.11
C PHE A 443 14.24 -33.61 21.92
N LYS A 444 14.26 -32.45 21.24
CA LYS A 444 15.18 -32.17 20.12
C LYS A 444 16.66 -32.25 20.49
N ILE A 445 17.01 -32.00 21.76
CA ILE A 445 18.38 -32.17 22.25
C ILE A 445 18.64 -33.56 22.86
N GLY A 446 17.74 -34.52 22.63
CA GLY A 446 17.89 -35.92 23.02
C GLY A 446 17.43 -36.26 24.45
N ILE A 447 16.77 -35.33 25.15
CA ILE A 447 16.30 -35.55 26.52
C ILE A 447 14.84 -35.99 26.48
N THR A 448 14.55 -37.22 26.95
CA THR A 448 13.21 -37.79 26.97
C THR A 448 12.57 -37.69 28.35
N LYS A 449 11.24 -37.71 28.44
CA LYS A 449 10.52 -37.78 29.73
C LYS A 449 10.97 -38.98 30.58
N LYS A 450 11.19 -40.14 29.94
CA LYS A 450 11.70 -41.35 30.62
C LYS A 450 13.07 -41.11 31.26
N TYR A 451 13.96 -40.36 30.59
CA TYR A 451 15.26 -39.99 31.14
C TYR A 451 15.10 -39.09 32.37
N CYS A 452 14.24 -38.08 32.31
CA CYS A 452 13.97 -37.15 33.41
C CYS A 452 13.46 -37.85 34.69
N ASN A 453 12.67 -38.93 34.57
CA ASN A 453 12.12 -39.65 35.72
C ASN A 453 13.18 -40.20 36.69
N THR A 454 14.37 -40.52 36.19
CA THR A 454 15.47 -41.08 37.01
C THR A 454 16.69 -40.19 37.10
N ASN A 455 16.80 -39.16 36.25
CA ASN A 455 17.97 -38.30 36.16
C ASN A 455 17.54 -36.86 36.45
N PRO A 456 17.84 -36.33 37.65
CA PRO A 456 17.64 -34.91 37.91
C PRO A 456 18.62 -34.09 37.06
N ILE A 457 18.13 -33.01 36.45
CA ILE A 457 18.91 -32.14 35.57
C ILE A 457 18.96 -30.75 36.19
N HIS A 458 20.15 -30.17 36.30
CA HIS A 458 20.30 -28.83 36.86
C HIS A 458 20.09 -27.76 35.79
N ALA A 459 18.84 -27.61 35.37
CA ALA A 459 18.40 -26.68 34.34
C ALA A 459 17.25 -25.79 34.83
N SER A 460 17.13 -24.60 34.23
CA SER A 460 16.14 -23.59 34.63
C SER A 460 15.12 -23.31 33.52
N VAL A 461 13.96 -22.80 33.93
CA VAL A 461 12.81 -22.51 33.04
C VAL A 461 12.30 -21.10 33.30
N SER A 462 12.07 -20.33 32.24
CA SER A 462 11.37 -19.05 32.31
C SER A 462 10.17 -19.04 31.37
N VAL A 463 9.07 -18.42 31.79
CA VAL A 463 7.87 -18.26 30.96
C VAL A 463 7.46 -16.80 30.94
N GLY A 464 7.45 -16.17 29.77
CA GLY A 464 6.79 -14.89 29.54
C GLY A 464 5.28 -15.09 29.40
N CYS A 465 4.50 -14.50 30.29
CA CYS A 465 3.04 -14.59 30.28
C CYS A 465 2.45 -13.39 31.03
N ASP A 466 1.45 -12.73 30.44
CA ASP A 466 0.87 -11.47 30.94
C ASP A 466 -0.62 -11.59 31.30
N LYS A 467 -1.20 -12.79 31.26
CA LYS A 467 -2.64 -12.99 31.53
C LYS A 467 -2.99 -14.34 32.15
N GLN A 468 -4.15 -14.36 32.82
CA GLN A 468 -4.76 -15.53 33.48
C GLN A 468 -6.27 -15.60 33.23
N GLU A 469 -6.68 -15.62 31.96
CA GLU A 469 -8.10 -15.59 31.60
C GLU A 469 -8.86 -16.86 32.05
N TRP A 470 -8.18 -18.01 32.16
CA TRP A 470 -8.80 -19.28 32.52
C TRP A 470 -9.53 -19.24 33.87
N LEU A 471 -9.02 -18.49 34.85
CA LEU A 471 -9.66 -18.33 36.17
C LEU A 471 -11.05 -17.67 36.10
N HIS A 472 -11.32 -16.95 35.02
CA HIS A 472 -12.58 -16.24 34.79
C HIS A 472 -13.54 -17.02 33.89
N MET A 473 -13.14 -18.20 33.39
CA MET A 473 -13.98 -19.01 32.52
C MET A 473 -15.09 -19.72 33.32
N PRO A 474 -16.33 -19.78 32.79
CA PRO A 474 -17.41 -20.50 33.44
C PRO A 474 -17.10 -21.99 33.62
N GLY A 475 -17.42 -22.55 34.79
CA GLY A 475 -17.29 -23.99 35.06
C GLY A 475 -15.87 -24.46 35.44
N VAL A 476 -14.88 -23.57 35.49
CA VAL A 476 -13.53 -23.93 35.94
C VAL A 476 -13.52 -24.17 37.46
N PRO A 477 -13.08 -25.36 37.93
CA PRO A 477 -13.00 -25.65 39.36
C PRO A 477 -11.99 -24.74 40.07
N GLN A 478 -12.48 -23.87 40.97
CA GLN A 478 -11.63 -22.95 41.75
C GLN A 478 -10.96 -23.61 42.97
N SER A 479 -11.25 -24.89 43.24
CA SER A 479 -10.84 -25.59 44.47
C SER A 479 -9.40 -26.11 44.48
N VAL A 480 -8.64 -25.97 43.38
CA VAL A 480 -7.26 -26.46 43.27
C VAL A 480 -6.29 -25.29 43.06
N ALA A 481 -5.77 -24.74 44.15
CA ALA A 481 -4.87 -23.57 44.15
C ALA A 481 -3.63 -23.76 43.25
N THR A 482 -3.17 -24.99 43.02
CA THR A 482 -1.98 -25.29 42.21
C THR A 482 -2.25 -25.37 40.70
N ASN A 483 -3.50 -25.35 40.23
CA ASN A 483 -3.75 -25.57 38.79
C ASN A 483 -3.56 -24.31 37.95
N ASN A 484 -3.85 -23.14 38.52
CA ASN A 484 -4.05 -21.93 37.73
C ASN A 484 -3.29 -20.70 38.29
N GLN A 485 -2.29 -20.90 39.14
CA GLN A 485 -1.37 -19.83 39.55
C GLN A 485 -0.27 -19.62 38.49
N LEU A 486 0.04 -18.37 38.13
CA LEU A 486 1.08 -18.07 37.11
C LEU A 486 2.39 -18.79 37.42
N ALA A 487 2.87 -18.71 38.67
CA ALA A 487 4.12 -19.37 39.07
C ALA A 487 4.14 -20.88 38.78
N ILE A 488 2.98 -21.55 38.83
CA ILE A 488 2.89 -22.98 38.55
C ILE A 488 3.09 -23.29 37.08
N CYS A 489 2.84 -22.35 36.16
CA CYS A 489 3.12 -22.53 34.74
C CYS A 489 4.58 -22.96 34.49
N ALA A 490 5.54 -22.27 35.10
CA ALA A 490 6.96 -22.64 35.01
C ALA A 490 7.32 -23.80 35.98
N ASN A 491 6.82 -23.77 37.22
CA ASN A 491 7.19 -24.78 38.24
C ASN A 491 6.71 -26.19 37.88
N ARG A 492 5.57 -26.31 37.19
CA ARG A 492 5.02 -27.59 36.74
C ARG A 492 5.96 -28.25 35.74
N PHE A 493 6.58 -27.49 34.85
CA PHE A 493 7.59 -28.00 33.93
C PHE A 493 8.78 -28.59 34.70
N ASN A 494 9.31 -27.85 35.68
CA ASN A 494 10.39 -28.34 36.54
C ASN A 494 10.00 -29.62 37.29
N TYR A 495 8.79 -29.66 37.86
CA TYR A 495 8.29 -30.82 38.59
C TYR A 495 8.20 -32.06 37.69
N VAL A 496 7.53 -31.94 36.54
CA VAL A 496 7.28 -33.06 35.63
C VAL A 496 8.58 -33.57 34.99
N PHE A 497 9.52 -32.68 34.67
CA PHE A 497 10.80 -33.03 34.05
C PHE A 497 11.98 -33.19 35.03
N ASN A 498 11.70 -33.21 36.33
CA ASN A 498 12.69 -33.41 37.39
C ASN A 498 13.87 -32.41 37.32
N LEU A 499 13.58 -31.17 36.93
CA LEU A 499 14.58 -30.10 36.82
C LEU A 499 14.85 -29.50 38.20
N LYS A 500 16.11 -29.14 38.45
CA LYS A 500 16.60 -28.67 39.76
C LYS A 500 17.04 -27.22 39.78
N GLY A 501 17.13 -26.56 38.62
CA GLY A 501 17.37 -25.12 38.55
C GLY A 501 16.11 -24.32 38.90
N GLY A 502 16.29 -23.00 39.06
CA GLY A 502 15.18 -22.09 39.34
C GLY A 502 14.16 -22.02 38.20
N SER A 503 12.91 -21.72 38.52
CA SER A 503 11.85 -21.42 37.55
C SER A 503 11.10 -20.14 37.92
N TYR A 504 10.69 -19.37 36.91
CA TYR A 504 9.97 -18.11 37.13
C TYR A 504 9.07 -17.76 35.94
N VAL A 505 8.08 -16.92 36.22
CA VAL A 505 7.23 -16.28 35.20
C VAL A 505 7.54 -14.80 35.17
N CYS A 506 7.70 -14.25 33.97
CA CYS A 506 7.87 -12.82 33.73
C CYS A 506 6.57 -12.25 33.20
N ASP A 507 6.07 -11.21 33.86
CA ASP A 507 5.01 -10.34 33.36
C ASP A 507 5.56 -8.92 33.25
N THR A 508 5.90 -8.55 32.01
CA THR A 508 6.21 -7.18 31.61
C THR A 508 5.35 -6.80 30.41
N ALA A 509 4.11 -7.30 30.39
CA ALA A 509 3.19 -7.23 29.26
C ALA A 509 3.82 -7.77 27.95
N CYS A 510 3.78 -7.00 26.87
CA CYS A 510 4.22 -7.39 25.53
C CYS A 510 5.69 -7.80 25.42
N SER A 511 6.54 -7.37 26.37
CA SER A 511 7.99 -7.69 26.39
C SER A 511 8.33 -8.93 27.24
N SER A 512 7.33 -9.57 27.86
CA SER A 512 7.50 -10.64 28.86
C SER A 512 8.45 -11.76 28.42
N SER A 513 8.26 -12.31 27.22
CA SER A 513 9.09 -13.41 26.71
C SER A 513 10.52 -13.01 26.38
N LEU A 514 10.77 -11.77 25.96
CA LEU A 514 12.13 -11.28 25.73
C LEU A 514 12.86 -11.07 27.07
N VAL A 515 12.18 -10.49 28.05
CA VAL A 515 12.73 -10.33 29.40
C VAL A 515 13.03 -11.68 30.03
N ALA A 516 12.13 -12.66 29.88
CA ALA A 516 12.35 -14.04 30.32
C ALA A 516 13.62 -14.65 29.69
N ALA A 517 13.78 -14.52 28.36
CA ALA A 517 14.97 -15.00 27.66
C ALA A 517 16.27 -14.25 28.05
N HIS A 518 16.20 -12.94 28.28
CA HIS A 518 17.33 -12.12 28.74
C HIS A 518 17.82 -12.54 30.13
N LEU A 519 16.91 -12.72 31.08
CA LEU A 519 17.23 -13.21 32.41
C LEU A 519 17.75 -14.66 32.36
N GLY A 520 17.17 -15.48 31.48
CA GLY A 520 17.65 -16.83 31.18
C GLY A 520 19.10 -16.86 30.70
N LYS A 521 19.45 -16.03 29.70
CA LYS A 521 20.82 -15.83 29.22
C LYS A 521 21.74 -15.42 30.36
N THR A 522 21.34 -14.45 31.17
CA THR A 522 22.13 -13.94 32.29
C THR A 522 22.41 -15.02 33.33
N ASN A 523 21.40 -15.79 33.72
CA ASN A 523 21.56 -16.90 34.68
C ASN A 523 22.47 -17.99 34.13
N LEU A 524 22.35 -18.32 32.84
CA LEU A 524 23.15 -19.35 32.17
C LEU A 524 24.63 -18.96 32.09
N LEU A 525 24.92 -17.66 31.98
CA LEU A 525 26.29 -17.12 31.98
C LEU A 525 26.92 -17.03 33.39
N GLU A 526 26.11 -16.95 34.44
CA GLU A 526 26.59 -16.93 35.84
C GLU A 526 26.93 -18.34 36.35
N ARG A 527 28.00 -18.91 35.79
CA ARG A 527 28.42 -20.29 36.08
C ARG A 527 29.14 -20.47 37.42
N ARG A 528 29.51 -19.38 38.10
CA ARG A 528 30.29 -19.46 39.35
C ARG A 528 29.45 -19.95 40.51
N TRP A 529 28.20 -19.50 40.58
CA TRP A 529 27.30 -19.75 41.70
C TRP A 529 26.26 -20.82 41.39
N ASP A 530 25.75 -20.83 40.16
CA ASP A 530 24.66 -21.72 39.74
C ASP A 530 24.92 -22.27 38.32
N PRO A 531 25.80 -23.28 38.15
CA PRO A 531 26.20 -23.78 36.85
C PRO A 531 25.08 -24.60 36.18
N LEU A 532 24.19 -23.90 35.48
CA LEU A 532 23.10 -24.49 34.73
C LEU A 532 23.59 -25.30 33.52
N GLU A 533 22.99 -26.46 33.28
CA GLU A 533 23.27 -27.29 32.09
C GLU A 533 22.66 -26.67 30.82
N TRP A 534 21.46 -26.08 30.96
CA TRP A 534 20.74 -25.34 29.93
C TRP A 534 19.64 -24.49 30.57
N HIS A 535 19.13 -23.53 29.79
CA HIS A 535 17.95 -22.74 30.14
C HIS A 535 16.86 -22.90 29.07
N LEU A 536 15.61 -23.06 29.49
CA LEU A 536 14.45 -23.10 28.62
C LEU A 536 13.66 -21.80 28.77
N GLY A 537 13.71 -20.94 27.75
CA GLY A 537 12.91 -19.71 27.70
C GLY A 537 11.66 -19.94 26.88
N LEU A 538 10.48 -19.67 27.45
CA LEU A 538 9.19 -19.77 26.78
C LEU A 538 8.45 -18.43 26.78
N GLY A 539 7.58 -18.24 25.80
CA GLY A 539 6.50 -17.26 25.82
C GLY A 539 5.18 -17.96 25.51
N ALA A 540 4.13 -17.62 26.25
CA ALA A 540 2.79 -18.18 26.04
C ALA A 540 1.73 -17.07 26.15
N GLY A 541 0.83 -17.03 25.17
CA GLY A 541 -0.26 -16.07 25.11
C GLY A 541 -1.46 -16.68 24.41
N LEU A 542 -2.56 -16.86 25.16
CA LEU A 542 -3.82 -17.44 24.66
C LEU A 542 -5.01 -16.56 25.07
N THR A 543 -5.83 -16.12 24.11
CA THR A 543 -7.02 -15.29 24.35
C THR A 543 -8.27 -16.15 24.44
N LEU A 544 -8.70 -16.44 25.66
CA LEU A 544 -9.79 -17.35 26.01
C LEU A 544 -11.17 -16.70 25.99
N THR A 545 -11.25 -15.36 26.03
CA THR A 545 -12.53 -14.63 26.06
C THR A 545 -12.57 -13.47 25.08
N VAL A 546 -13.78 -13.14 24.60
CA VAL A 546 -14.04 -11.91 23.84
C VAL A 546 -13.80 -10.64 24.67
N GLY A 547 -13.83 -10.75 26.01
CA GLY A 547 -13.63 -9.62 26.93
C GLY A 547 -12.33 -8.86 26.68
N SER A 548 -11.25 -9.55 26.33
CA SER A 548 -9.97 -8.91 26.02
C SER A 548 -10.02 -8.04 24.75
N PHE A 549 -10.86 -8.41 23.77
CA PHE A 549 -11.14 -7.56 22.60
C PHE A 549 -11.99 -6.36 22.99
N VAL A 550 -13.03 -6.56 23.81
CA VAL A 550 -13.89 -5.48 24.32
C VAL A 550 -13.06 -4.42 25.05
N HIS A 551 -12.18 -4.83 25.97
CA HIS A 551 -11.32 -3.92 26.72
C HIS A 551 -10.33 -3.16 25.82
N SER A 552 -9.71 -3.84 24.86
CA SER A 552 -8.76 -3.18 23.95
C SER A 552 -9.42 -2.27 22.93
N CYS A 553 -10.63 -2.60 22.46
CA CYS A 553 -11.43 -1.70 21.62
C CYS A 553 -11.84 -0.45 22.40
N ALA A 554 -12.27 -0.58 23.65
CA ALA A 554 -12.60 0.55 24.52
C ALA A 554 -11.39 1.46 24.81
N ALA A 555 -10.17 0.92 24.74
CA ALA A 555 -8.92 1.68 24.85
C ALA A 555 -8.37 2.16 23.49
N HIS A 556 -9.11 1.95 22.40
CA HIS A 556 -8.68 2.25 21.02
C HIS A 556 -7.31 1.67 20.65
N MET A 557 -6.98 0.49 21.16
CA MET A 557 -5.71 -0.18 20.90
C MET A 557 -5.73 -1.06 19.65
N LEU A 558 -6.91 -1.54 19.25
CA LEU A 558 -7.05 -2.47 18.13
C LEU A 558 -7.33 -1.75 16.82
N SER A 559 -6.77 -2.27 15.73
CA SER A 559 -7.08 -1.80 14.38
C SER A 559 -8.51 -2.21 13.99
N PRO A 560 -9.35 -1.27 13.51
CA PRO A 560 -10.64 -1.61 12.90
C PRO A 560 -10.52 -2.57 11.70
N GLY A 561 -9.38 -2.58 11.00
CA GLY A 561 -9.12 -3.50 9.90
C GLY A 561 -8.77 -4.93 10.34
N GLY A 562 -8.64 -5.18 11.65
CA GLY A 562 -8.37 -6.50 12.20
C GLY A 562 -6.99 -7.06 11.85
N ARG A 563 -6.02 -6.19 11.57
CA ARG A 563 -4.63 -6.53 11.19
C ARG A 563 -3.66 -5.57 11.86
N CYS A 564 -2.38 -5.94 11.90
CA CYS A 564 -1.30 -5.00 12.23
C CYS A 564 -0.80 -4.39 10.92
N PHE A 565 -1.16 -3.14 10.64
CA PHE A 565 -0.67 -2.39 9.48
C PHE A 565 0.72 -1.80 9.75
N THR A 566 1.65 -2.65 10.20
CA THR A 566 2.99 -2.24 10.63
C THR A 566 3.71 -1.47 9.53
N PHE A 567 4.21 -0.27 9.88
CA PHE A 567 4.87 0.69 9.00
C PHE A 567 4.02 1.27 7.87
N ASN A 568 2.77 0.86 7.71
CA ASN A 568 1.94 1.36 6.62
C ASN A 568 1.32 2.72 6.98
N ALA A 569 1.08 3.57 5.98
CA ALA A 569 0.37 4.85 6.15
C ALA A 569 -0.96 4.74 6.92
N THR A 570 -1.64 3.58 6.82
CA THR A 570 -2.91 3.32 7.50
C THR A 570 -2.79 2.68 8.90
N ALA A 571 -1.57 2.65 9.48
CA ALA A 571 -1.30 2.17 10.83
C ALA A 571 -2.21 2.84 11.89
N ASN A 572 -3.15 2.07 12.44
CA ASN A 572 -4.20 2.58 13.33
C ASN A 572 -4.51 1.66 14.52
N GLY A 573 -3.56 0.82 14.91
CA GLY A 573 -3.72 -0.15 16.00
C GLY A 573 -3.15 -1.51 15.64
N TYR A 574 -3.05 -2.40 16.62
CA TYR A 574 -2.65 -3.78 16.38
C TYR A 574 -3.88 -4.69 16.24
N ASN A 575 -3.69 -5.94 15.81
CA ASN A 575 -4.67 -6.98 16.10
C ASN A 575 -4.06 -8.10 16.94
N ARG A 576 -4.88 -8.88 17.63
CA ARG A 576 -4.47 -9.92 18.57
C ARG A 576 -4.10 -11.22 17.84
N GLY A 577 -3.31 -12.04 18.51
CA GLY A 577 -3.03 -13.41 18.09
C GLY A 577 -2.71 -14.30 19.28
N ASP A 578 -2.71 -15.61 19.03
CA ASP A 578 -2.34 -16.65 19.97
C ASP A 578 -1.07 -17.37 19.54
N GLY A 579 -0.30 -17.80 20.53
CA GLY A 579 0.76 -18.75 20.30
C GLY A 579 1.59 -19.01 21.52
N THR A 580 2.31 -20.13 21.48
CA THR A 580 3.33 -20.49 22.45
C THR A 580 4.62 -20.81 21.70
N ALA A 581 5.72 -20.20 22.11
CA ALA A 581 7.02 -20.42 21.51
C ALA A 581 8.10 -20.59 22.57
N CYS A 582 9.16 -21.33 22.22
CA CYS A 582 10.21 -21.73 23.14
C CYS A 582 11.56 -21.78 22.44
N MET A 583 12.61 -21.39 23.16
CA MET A 583 14.00 -21.63 22.81
C MET A 583 14.76 -22.30 23.96
N LEU A 584 15.64 -23.24 23.60
CA LEU A 584 16.56 -23.89 24.52
C LEU A 584 17.96 -23.31 24.32
N LEU A 585 18.54 -22.81 25.42
CA LEU A 585 19.81 -22.09 25.45
C LEU A 585 20.88 -22.91 26.19
N LYS A 586 22.11 -22.94 25.66
CA LYS A 586 23.30 -23.50 26.31
C LYS A 586 24.45 -22.50 26.30
N ALA A 587 25.24 -22.46 27.38
CA ALA A 587 26.48 -21.68 27.39
C ALA A 587 27.57 -22.40 26.57
N GLY A 588 28.38 -21.63 25.84
CA GLY A 588 29.49 -22.13 25.01
C GLY A 588 29.17 -22.14 23.51
N SER A 589 30.11 -22.66 22.70
CA SER A 589 29.97 -22.67 21.23
C SER A 589 28.88 -23.63 20.76
N CYS A 590 28.82 -24.83 21.35
CA CYS A 590 27.87 -25.90 21.04
C CYS A 590 27.78 -26.19 19.53
N ASP A 591 28.91 -26.22 18.82
CA ASP A 591 28.95 -26.19 17.35
C ASP A 591 28.12 -27.31 16.68
N ASP A 592 28.08 -28.52 17.24
CA ASP A 592 27.32 -29.65 16.70
C ASP A 592 25.80 -29.59 16.97
N GLN A 593 25.35 -28.66 17.82
CA GLN A 593 23.95 -28.57 18.28
C GLN A 593 23.32 -27.19 18.07
N ARG A 594 24.12 -26.19 17.69
CA ARG A 594 23.70 -24.80 17.62
C ARG A 594 22.95 -24.50 16.32
N MET A 595 21.78 -23.89 16.44
CA MET A 595 21.07 -23.25 15.34
C MET A 595 21.64 -21.85 15.05
N CYS A 596 21.83 -21.04 16.10
CA CYS A 596 22.45 -19.72 16.02
C CYS A 596 23.01 -19.30 17.40
N TYR A 597 23.72 -18.17 17.48
CA TYR A 597 24.10 -17.56 18.75
C TYR A 597 23.07 -16.53 19.21
N PHE A 598 22.71 -16.55 20.49
CA PHE A 598 22.04 -15.44 21.18
C PHE A 598 23.10 -14.44 21.66
N ARG A 599 23.61 -13.66 20.70
CA ARG A 599 24.83 -12.85 20.83
C ARG A 599 24.67 -11.67 21.78
N GLY A 600 23.53 -10.98 21.74
CA GLY A 600 23.30 -9.72 22.45
C GLY A 600 21.94 -9.66 23.11
N SER A 601 21.79 -9.09 24.31
CA SER A 601 20.46 -8.74 24.84
C SER A 601 20.53 -7.64 25.89
N GLN A 602 19.49 -6.81 25.95
CA GLN A 602 19.35 -5.76 26.95
C GLN A 602 17.88 -5.58 27.35
N MET A 603 17.65 -5.26 28.61
CA MET A 603 16.36 -4.73 29.09
C MET A 603 16.50 -3.27 29.55
N GLY A 604 15.40 -2.51 29.48
CA GLY A 604 15.32 -1.10 29.87
C GLY A 604 13.93 -0.71 30.35
N GLN A 605 13.76 0.56 30.74
CA GLN A 605 12.46 1.10 31.15
C GLN A 605 12.30 2.56 30.69
N ASP A 606 11.11 2.91 30.24
CA ASP A 606 10.75 4.21 29.64
C ASP A 606 10.81 5.40 30.61
N GLY A 607 10.80 5.14 31.91
CA GLY A 607 10.72 6.12 32.97
C GLY A 607 9.38 6.84 32.97
N ARG A 608 9.44 8.16 33.14
CA ARG A 608 8.29 9.05 32.97
C ARG A 608 8.18 9.44 31.50
N SER A 609 7.16 8.94 30.81
CA SER A 609 6.77 9.34 29.45
C SER A 609 5.51 10.23 29.47
N ALA A 610 4.92 10.52 28.31
CA ALA A 610 3.75 11.39 28.18
C ALA A 610 2.49 10.81 28.86
N SER A 611 2.37 9.49 28.92
CA SER A 611 1.32 8.74 29.63
C SER A 611 1.86 7.37 30.01
N MET A 612 1.17 6.63 30.88
CA MET A 612 1.62 5.28 31.30
C MET A 612 1.86 4.33 30.11
N SER A 613 1.05 4.46 29.05
CA SER A 613 1.10 3.60 27.87
C SER A 613 1.88 4.20 26.69
N ALA A 614 2.35 5.45 26.79
CA ALA A 614 3.09 6.10 25.72
C ALA A 614 4.56 5.63 25.71
N PRO A 615 5.08 5.17 24.55
CA PRO A 615 6.46 4.70 24.45
C PRO A 615 7.47 5.86 24.57
N ASN A 616 8.73 5.54 24.93
CA ASN A 616 9.81 6.52 25.04
C ASN A 616 10.99 6.22 24.08
N GLY A 617 11.10 6.98 22.99
CA GLY A 617 12.14 6.81 21.97
C GLY A 617 13.58 6.81 22.53
N PRO A 618 14.00 7.80 23.35
CA PRO A 618 15.32 7.77 24.00
C PRO A 618 15.59 6.52 24.86
N ALA A 619 14.58 6.00 25.56
CA ALA A 619 14.73 4.77 26.35
C ALA A 619 14.88 3.53 25.46
N GLN A 620 14.15 3.47 24.34
CA GLN A 620 14.32 2.44 23.31
C GLN A 620 15.72 2.52 22.68
N GLU A 621 16.20 3.71 22.29
CA GLU A 621 17.56 3.92 21.76
C GLU A 621 18.61 3.37 22.73
N LYS A 622 18.47 3.69 24.03
CA LYS A 622 19.40 3.23 25.06
C LYS A 622 19.37 1.70 25.24
N CYS A 623 18.19 1.09 25.20
CA CYS A 623 18.03 -0.35 25.31
C CYS A 623 18.71 -1.06 24.12
N VAL A 624 18.39 -0.61 22.91
CA VAL A 624 18.96 -1.10 21.66
C VAL A 624 20.49 -0.95 21.64
N TRP A 625 20.99 0.24 21.94
CA TRP A 625 22.43 0.50 21.98
C TRP A 625 23.15 -0.35 23.03
N GLY A 626 22.50 -0.60 24.17
CA GLY A 626 23.02 -1.49 25.21
C GLY A 626 23.25 -2.92 24.71
N ALA A 627 22.30 -3.47 23.96
CA ALA A 627 22.40 -4.81 23.39
C ALA A 627 23.52 -4.91 22.34
N ILE A 628 23.65 -3.91 21.47
CA ILE A 628 24.75 -3.83 20.48
C ILE A 628 26.12 -3.79 21.17
N ARG A 629 26.25 -3.03 22.27
CA ARG A 629 27.48 -2.99 23.07
C ARG A 629 27.77 -4.31 23.75
N GLU A 630 26.76 -4.99 24.30
CA GLU A 630 26.92 -6.31 24.91
C GLU A 630 27.34 -7.37 23.88
N ALA A 631 26.75 -7.32 22.69
CA ALA A 631 27.09 -8.16 21.53
C ALA A 631 28.49 -7.88 20.95
N ARG A 632 29.14 -6.79 21.38
CA ARG A 632 30.41 -6.27 20.84
C ARG A 632 30.38 -6.17 19.31
N MET A 633 29.29 -5.60 18.80
CA MET A 633 29.12 -5.32 17.37
C MET A 633 29.02 -3.82 17.13
N THR A 634 29.16 -3.43 15.88
CA THR A 634 28.93 -2.09 15.37
C THR A 634 27.54 -2.01 14.72
N PRO A 635 26.89 -0.84 14.66
CA PRO A 635 25.59 -0.71 14.00
C PRO A 635 25.55 -1.25 12.56
N PRO A 636 26.55 -1.01 11.68
CA PRO A 636 26.53 -1.52 10.30
C PRO A 636 26.55 -3.05 10.18
N GLU A 637 26.95 -3.80 11.22
CA GLU A 637 26.85 -5.27 11.22
C GLU A 637 25.40 -5.76 11.39
N SER A 638 24.46 -4.87 11.73
CA SER A 638 23.02 -5.15 11.78
C SER A 638 22.49 -5.45 10.38
N THR A 639 22.12 -6.72 10.12
CA THR A 639 21.60 -7.13 8.81
C THR A 639 20.09 -6.96 8.73
N THR A 640 19.37 -7.48 9.73
CA THR A 640 17.91 -7.38 9.82
C THR A 640 17.45 -6.89 11.19
N TRP A 641 16.27 -6.28 11.21
CA TRP A 641 15.58 -5.81 12.39
C TRP A 641 14.13 -6.28 12.41
N GLU A 642 13.82 -7.16 13.34
CA GLU A 642 12.48 -7.56 13.70
C GLU A 642 11.95 -6.58 14.76
N CYS A 643 11.22 -5.57 14.31
CA CYS A 643 10.68 -4.54 15.19
C CYS A 643 9.60 -5.08 16.13
N HIS A 644 9.33 -4.32 17.19
CA HIS A 644 8.10 -4.48 17.94
C HIS A 644 6.90 -4.19 17.04
N GLY A 645 6.91 -3.09 16.27
CA GLY A 645 6.11 -2.88 15.06
C GLY A 645 4.64 -3.28 15.18
N THR A 646 3.90 -2.61 16.06
CA THR A 646 2.49 -2.92 16.35
C THR A 646 1.52 -2.37 15.30
N GLY A 647 1.98 -1.54 14.36
CA GLY A 647 1.07 -0.87 13.41
C GLY A 647 0.28 0.24 14.07
N THR A 648 0.86 0.89 15.08
CA THR A 648 0.26 2.05 15.73
C THR A 648 0.82 3.33 15.14
N SER A 649 -0.05 4.33 14.93
CA SER A 649 0.32 5.62 14.35
C SER A 649 1.45 6.33 15.12
N LEU A 650 1.48 6.16 16.45
CA LEU A 650 2.49 6.76 17.32
C LEU A 650 3.71 5.84 17.56
N GLY A 651 3.48 4.54 17.76
CA GLY A 651 4.53 3.61 18.19
C GLY A 651 5.55 3.31 17.11
N ASP A 652 5.11 3.09 15.87
CA ASP A 652 5.99 2.72 14.76
C ASP A 652 7.02 3.85 14.46
N PRO A 653 6.62 5.15 14.34
CA PRO A 653 7.58 6.26 14.21
C PRO A 653 8.59 6.36 15.35
N ILE A 654 8.15 6.17 16.60
CA ILE A 654 9.02 6.26 17.77
C ILE A 654 10.07 5.15 17.76
N GLU A 655 9.66 3.92 17.43
CA GLU A 655 10.57 2.79 17.31
C GLU A 655 11.58 2.99 16.18
N VAL A 656 11.12 3.33 14.97
CA VAL A 656 12.01 3.55 13.82
C VAL A 656 12.98 4.69 14.10
N GLY A 657 12.53 5.79 14.72
CA GLY A 657 13.40 6.88 15.13
C GLY A 657 14.46 6.47 16.15
N ALA A 658 14.13 5.58 17.10
CA ALA A 658 15.10 5.03 18.05
C ALA A 658 16.15 4.12 17.37
N VAL A 659 15.71 3.26 16.44
CA VAL A 659 16.60 2.41 15.63
C VAL A 659 17.53 3.28 14.78
N ARG A 660 16.97 4.28 14.08
CA ARG A 660 17.73 5.23 13.27
C ARG A 660 18.87 5.87 14.07
N LYS A 661 18.59 6.43 15.25
CA LYS A 661 19.60 7.11 16.10
C LYS A 661 20.76 6.21 16.51
N VAL A 662 20.55 4.89 16.52
CA VAL A 662 21.60 3.89 16.71
C VAL A 662 22.35 3.61 15.41
N GLN A 663 21.63 3.41 14.31
CA GLN A 663 22.21 3.04 13.02
C GLN A 663 23.06 4.15 12.40
N ILE A 664 22.64 5.41 12.50
CA ILE A 664 23.39 6.56 11.94
C ILE A 664 24.70 6.86 12.67
N LYS A 665 24.99 6.19 13.80
CA LYS A 665 26.25 6.39 14.54
C LYS A 665 27.47 5.98 13.71
N MET A 666 27.30 5.16 12.68
CA MET A 666 28.35 4.80 11.71
C MET A 666 27.74 4.67 10.31
N LYS A 667 28.49 5.06 9.28
CA LYS A 667 28.08 4.85 7.89
C LYS A 667 27.99 3.35 7.59
N ARG A 668 26.91 2.93 6.94
CA ARG A 668 26.73 1.57 6.44
C ARG A 668 26.78 1.55 4.91
N LEU A 669 27.22 0.43 4.34
CA LEU A 669 27.27 0.22 2.89
C LEU A 669 26.00 -0.46 2.37
N GLU A 670 25.44 -1.37 3.16
CA GLU A 670 24.22 -2.10 2.83
C GLU A 670 23.07 -1.58 3.67
N PRO A 671 21.85 -1.43 3.15
CA PRO A 671 20.71 -0.99 3.94
C PRO A 671 20.33 -1.98 5.05
N LEU A 672 19.75 -1.46 6.14
CA LEU A 672 19.14 -2.30 7.18
C LEU A 672 17.80 -2.84 6.70
N MET A 673 17.60 -4.14 6.67
CA MET A 673 16.28 -4.71 6.39
C MET A 673 15.41 -4.66 7.66
N VAL A 674 14.22 -4.07 7.58
CA VAL A 674 13.32 -3.86 8.72
C VAL A 674 12.00 -4.59 8.46
N ALA A 675 11.57 -5.40 9.43
CA ALA A 675 10.37 -6.21 9.34
C ALA A 675 9.63 -6.38 10.67
N SER A 676 8.42 -6.93 10.64
CA SER A 676 7.68 -7.36 11.84
C SER A 676 6.76 -8.54 11.56
N SER A 677 6.87 -9.60 12.37
CA SER A 677 6.01 -10.79 12.40
C SER A 677 4.57 -10.49 12.84
N LYS A 678 4.33 -9.36 13.50
CA LYS A 678 2.97 -8.97 13.91
C LYS A 678 2.07 -8.70 12.73
N SER A 679 2.64 -8.29 11.59
CA SER A 679 1.91 -8.16 10.33
C SER A 679 1.35 -9.50 9.83
N ASN A 680 2.03 -10.62 10.12
CA ASN A 680 1.58 -11.97 9.76
C ASN A 680 0.57 -12.53 10.78
N PHE A 681 0.93 -12.52 12.07
CA PHE A 681 0.22 -13.33 13.07
C PHE A 681 -0.41 -12.50 14.19
N GLY A 682 -0.43 -11.17 14.06
CA GLY A 682 -0.93 -10.29 15.11
C GLY A 682 0.03 -10.18 16.30
N HIS A 683 -0.44 -9.48 17.32
CA HIS A 683 0.25 -9.28 18.57
C HIS A 683 -0.11 -10.39 19.56
N LEU A 684 0.82 -11.34 19.74
CA LEU A 684 0.68 -12.49 20.65
C LEU A 684 0.95 -12.15 22.13
N GLU A 685 0.82 -10.88 22.52
CA GLU A 685 0.97 -10.41 23.91
C GLU A 685 2.24 -10.96 24.60
N GLY A 686 2.12 -11.66 25.74
CA GLY A 686 3.25 -12.27 26.45
C GLY A 686 4.14 -13.20 25.61
N SER A 687 3.63 -13.75 24.50
CA SER A 687 4.34 -14.62 23.56
C SER A 687 4.88 -13.90 22.32
N ALA A 688 4.53 -12.63 22.12
CA ALA A 688 4.89 -11.89 20.91
C ALA A 688 6.39 -11.86 20.63
N ALA A 689 7.22 -11.67 21.66
CA ALA A 689 8.66 -11.68 21.47
C ALA A 689 9.24 -13.09 21.31
N ALA A 690 8.62 -14.14 21.86
CA ALA A 690 9.09 -15.51 21.67
C ALA A 690 8.97 -15.95 20.20
N ILE A 691 7.85 -15.65 19.55
CA ILE A 691 7.66 -15.90 18.10
C ILE A 691 8.60 -15.03 17.27
N ALA A 692 8.74 -13.75 17.61
CA ALA A 692 9.68 -12.86 16.90
C ALA A 692 11.15 -13.31 17.06
N MET A 693 11.55 -13.80 18.23
CA MET A 693 12.88 -14.36 18.43
C MET A 693 13.09 -15.67 17.65
N ASN A 694 12.09 -16.57 17.60
CA ASN A 694 12.14 -17.76 16.76
C ASN A 694 12.28 -17.38 15.27
N LYS A 695 11.52 -16.37 14.83
CA LYS A 695 11.68 -15.76 13.49
C LYS A 695 13.12 -15.31 13.25
N CYS A 696 13.75 -14.62 14.19
CA CYS A 696 15.16 -14.21 14.05
C CYS A 696 16.10 -15.41 13.86
N VAL A 697 15.87 -16.51 14.59
CA VAL A 697 16.65 -17.75 14.44
C VAL A 697 16.50 -18.32 13.04
N VAL A 698 15.27 -18.46 12.52
CA VAL A 698 15.07 -18.99 11.16
C VAL A 698 15.58 -18.03 10.08
N VAL A 699 15.46 -16.71 10.27
CA VAL A 699 15.97 -15.68 9.35
C VAL A 699 17.50 -15.77 9.21
N VAL A 700 18.25 -15.93 10.31
CA VAL A 700 19.72 -16.10 10.21
C VAL A 700 20.14 -17.48 9.72
N MET A 701 19.31 -18.51 9.88
CA MET A 701 19.57 -19.84 9.30
C MET A 701 19.31 -19.88 7.79
N LYS A 702 18.30 -19.13 7.32
CA LYS A 702 17.89 -19.06 5.91
C LYS A 702 18.51 -17.87 5.16
N ILE A 703 19.22 -16.99 5.88
CA ILE A 703 19.97 -15.84 5.32
C ILE A 703 19.05 -14.95 4.47
N THR A 704 17.81 -14.75 4.95
CA THR A 704 16.75 -14.05 4.21
C THR A 704 15.80 -13.36 5.19
N CYS A 705 15.58 -12.05 5.01
CA CYS A 705 14.55 -11.29 5.72
C CYS A 705 13.18 -11.58 5.10
N SER A 706 12.18 -11.89 5.91
CA SER A 706 10.81 -12.10 5.40
C SER A 706 10.11 -10.77 5.11
N ALA A 707 9.09 -10.81 4.25
CA ALA A 707 8.20 -9.68 4.01
C ALA A 707 7.41 -9.28 5.29
N THR A 708 7.10 -7.98 5.39
CA THR A 708 6.10 -7.39 6.27
C THR A 708 4.80 -7.28 5.49
N GLN A 709 3.74 -7.88 6.02
CA GLN A 709 2.44 -7.88 5.36
C GLN A 709 1.74 -6.53 5.45
N HIS A 710 0.84 -6.29 4.49
CA HIS A 710 -0.01 -5.09 4.41
C HIS A 710 0.75 -3.77 4.23
N LEU A 711 2.05 -3.82 3.95
CA LEU A 711 2.86 -2.64 3.65
C LEU A 711 2.73 -2.28 2.16
N LYS A 712 1.80 -1.36 1.85
CA LYS A 712 1.62 -0.80 0.49
C LYS A 712 2.30 0.55 0.30
N THR A 713 2.18 1.39 1.32
CA THR A 713 2.53 2.81 1.36
C THR A 713 3.18 3.02 2.72
N LEU A 714 4.39 3.59 2.78
CA LEU A 714 5.07 3.75 4.07
C LEU A 714 4.36 4.81 4.92
N ASN A 715 4.48 4.69 6.24
CA ASN A 715 3.97 5.71 7.12
C ASN A 715 4.90 6.95 7.01
N PRO A 716 4.36 8.11 6.63
CA PRO A 716 5.13 9.34 6.44
C PRO A 716 5.90 9.80 7.66
N HIS A 717 5.39 9.47 8.84
CA HIS A 717 6.00 9.87 10.10
C HIS A 717 7.21 8.99 10.45
N LEU A 718 7.49 7.93 9.68
CA LEU A 718 8.72 7.17 9.81
C LEU A 718 9.87 7.98 9.24
N ASP A 719 10.91 8.20 10.05
CA ASP A 719 12.16 8.83 9.64
C ASP A 719 13.04 7.87 8.81
N HIS A 720 12.45 7.29 7.75
CA HIS A 720 12.98 6.19 6.97
C HIS A 720 14.03 6.66 5.94
N ALA A 721 13.82 7.83 5.31
CA ALA A 721 14.75 8.39 4.34
C ALA A 721 16.07 8.88 4.97
N ALA A 722 16.09 9.08 6.29
CA ALA A 722 17.23 9.68 6.97
C ALA A 722 18.27 8.66 7.49
N PHE A 723 18.15 7.39 7.09
CA PHE A 723 19.19 6.37 7.19
C PHE A 723 18.98 5.25 6.17
N GLU A 724 20.06 4.55 5.80
CA GLU A 724 20.01 3.44 4.84
C GLU A 724 19.23 2.23 5.40
N ALA A 725 17.94 2.13 5.09
CA ALA A 725 17.06 1.03 5.49
C ALA A 725 16.03 0.66 4.41
N ILE A 726 15.68 -0.61 4.36
CA ILE A 726 14.62 -1.17 3.51
C ILE A 726 13.54 -1.75 4.43
N PHE A 727 12.34 -1.22 4.34
CA PHE A 727 11.15 -1.79 4.97
C PHE A 727 10.61 -2.87 4.04
N THR A 728 10.79 -4.13 4.41
CA THR A 728 10.68 -5.24 3.45
C THR A 728 9.21 -5.56 3.18
N SER A 729 8.69 -5.22 2.00
CA SER A 729 7.37 -5.66 1.50
C SER A 729 7.42 -7.02 0.79
N GLU A 730 8.63 -7.49 0.44
CA GLU A 730 8.93 -8.80 -0.12
C GLU A 730 10.08 -9.48 0.64
N ALA A 731 10.30 -10.77 0.39
CA ALA A 731 11.42 -11.48 0.99
C ALA A 731 12.75 -11.00 0.39
N ASN A 732 13.68 -10.59 1.23
CA ASN A 732 14.96 -10.01 0.82
C ASN A 732 16.13 -10.88 1.31
N PRO A 733 16.92 -11.50 0.43
CA PRO A 733 18.08 -12.27 0.84
C PRO A 733 19.16 -11.36 1.43
N TYR A 734 19.96 -11.89 2.36
CA TYR A 734 21.12 -11.14 2.86
C TYR A 734 22.16 -11.07 1.74
N LYS A 735 22.96 -10.00 1.75
CA LYS A 735 24.15 -9.91 0.90
C LYS A 735 25.26 -10.90 1.26
N TYR A 736 25.27 -11.43 2.47
CA TYR A 736 26.33 -12.30 2.97
C TYR A 736 25.79 -13.61 3.52
N ARG A 737 26.64 -14.63 3.65
CA ARG A 737 26.27 -15.95 4.22
C ARG A 737 26.15 -15.97 5.75
N GLN A 738 26.57 -14.89 6.40
CA GLN A 738 26.51 -14.68 7.84
C GLN A 738 25.89 -13.31 8.09
N GLY A 739 25.21 -13.17 9.22
CA GLY A 739 24.63 -11.89 9.58
C GLY A 739 23.93 -11.90 10.92
N HIS A 740 23.41 -10.74 11.27
CA HIS A 740 22.72 -10.50 12.53
C HIS A 740 21.26 -10.17 12.29
N CYS A 741 20.38 -10.86 13.02
CA CYS A 741 18.99 -10.48 13.15
C CYS A 741 18.75 -9.97 14.57
N GLN A 742 18.19 -8.77 14.66
CA GLN A 742 17.84 -8.13 15.92
C GLN A 742 16.35 -8.17 16.14
N VAL A 743 15.91 -8.16 17.39
CA VAL A 743 14.49 -8.10 17.75
C VAL A 743 14.23 -7.17 18.91
N SER A 744 13.22 -6.31 18.75
CA SER A 744 12.71 -5.42 19.78
C SER A 744 11.37 -5.91 20.32
N SER A 745 11.15 -5.77 21.63
CA SER A 745 9.80 -5.86 22.20
C SER A 745 9.62 -4.87 23.34
N PHE A 746 8.59 -4.03 23.22
CA PHE A 746 8.33 -2.93 24.15
C PHE A 746 6.97 -3.14 24.82
N GLY A 747 6.99 -3.31 26.15
CA GLY A 747 5.77 -3.53 26.94
C GLY A 747 4.98 -2.25 27.11
N VAL A 748 3.65 -2.34 27.14
CA VAL A 748 2.77 -1.17 27.37
C VAL A 748 3.04 -0.47 28.72
N GLY A 749 3.61 -1.17 29.71
CA GLY A 749 4.07 -0.58 30.97
C GLY A 749 5.45 0.12 30.90
N GLY A 750 6.04 0.21 29.71
CA GLY A 750 7.31 0.87 29.45
C GLY A 750 8.55 0.00 29.68
N THR A 751 8.43 -1.30 29.96
CA THR A 751 9.59 -2.20 30.02
C THR A 751 10.01 -2.63 28.62
N ASN A 752 11.23 -2.27 28.24
CA ASN A 752 11.80 -2.54 26.93
C ASN A 752 12.72 -3.74 26.96
N GLY A 753 12.69 -4.53 25.89
CA GLY A 753 13.62 -5.62 25.63
C GLY A 753 14.17 -5.53 24.21
N HIS A 754 15.45 -5.85 24.06
CA HIS A 754 16.10 -5.98 22.77
C HIS A 754 17.07 -7.16 22.76
N ALA A 755 17.10 -7.94 21.68
CA ALA A 755 17.93 -9.14 21.53
C ALA A 755 18.57 -9.21 20.15
N ILE A 756 19.75 -9.84 20.07
CA ILE A 756 20.57 -9.92 18.87
C ILE A 756 20.98 -11.38 18.67
N PHE A 757 20.67 -11.91 17.49
CA PHE A 757 21.04 -13.23 17.05
C PHE A 757 22.08 -13.14 15.94
N TRP A 758 23.06 -14.03 15.96
CA TRP A 758 24.01 -14.20 14.86
C TRP A 758 23.91 -15.62 14.32
N GLY A 759 23.92 -15.78 13.01
CA GLY A 759 23.91 -17.10 12.37
C GLY A 759 24.63 -17.12 11.04
N GLU A 760 24.77 -18.34 10.54
CA GLU A 760 25.34 -18.67 9.24
C GLU A 760 24.40 -19.66 8.55
N GLY A 761 24.18 -19.50 7.25
CA GLY A 761 23.27 -20.36 6.49
C GLY A 761 23.76 -20.70 5.09
N ALA A 762 22.93 -21.44 4.37
CA ALA A 762 23.14 -21.73 2.95
C ALA A 762 22.78 -20.52 2.09
N LYS A 763 23.48 -20.33 0.96
CA LYS A 763 23.14 -19.31 -0.03
C LYS A 763 21.74 -19.62 -0.57
N PRO A 764 20.78 -18.67 -0.56
CA PRO A 764 19.49 -18.89 -1.20
C PRO A 764 19.66 -19.02 -2.73
N ASP A 765 18.79 -19.78 -3.39
CA ASP A 765 18.70 -19.78 -4.86
C ASP A 765 18.16 -18.41 -5.29
N VAL A 766 18.97 -17.66 -6.05
CA VAL A 766 18.66 -16.29 -6.46
C VAL A 766 17.98 -16.30 -7.83
N ASP A 767 16.83 -15.64 -7.94
CA ASP A 767 16.24 -15.32 -9.25
C ASP A 767 16.88 -14.04 -9.82
N TYR A 768 17.92 -14.22 -10.63
CA TYR A 768 18.64 -13.11 -11.25
C TYR A 768 17.76 -12.25 -12.17
N LYS A 769 16.64 -12.76 -12.68
CA LYS A 769 15.72 -11.96 -13.51
C LYS A 769 15.03 -10.89 -12.67
N VAL A 770 14.55 -11.27 -11.48
CA VAL A 770 13.91 -10.34 -10.54
C VAL A 770 14.89 -9.25 -10.12
N MET A 771 16.13 -9.62 -9.81
CA MET A 771 17.17 -8.66 -9.45
C MET A 771 17.53 -7.73 -10.61
N PHE A 772 17.62 -8.25 -11.83
CA PHE A 772 17.85 -7.44 -13.04
C PHE A 772 16.73 -6.42 -13.25
N VAL A 773 15.47 -6.84 -13.21
CA VAL A 773 14.30 -5.95 -13.35
C VAL A 773 14.30 -4.86 -12.29
N SER A 774 14.55 -5.21 -11.03
CA SER A 774 14.60 -4.25 -9.92
C SER A 774 15.67 -3.17 -10.15
N LYS A 775 16.82 -3.56 -10.70
CA LYS A 775 17.92 -2.62 -11.00
C LYS A 775 17.58 -1.70 -12.16
N VAL A 776 17.04 -2.24 -13.25
CA VAL A 776 16.62 -1.46 -14.42
C VAL A 776 15.57 -0.42 -14.05
N ARG A 777 14.58 -0.77 -13.21
CA ARG A 777 13.56 0.18 -12.74
C ARG A 777 14.10 1.36 -11.93
N LYS A 778 15.26 1.22 -11.29
CA LYS A 778 15.89 2.28 -10.48
C LYS A 778 16.85 3.16 -11.29
N ALA A 779 17.30 2.68 -12.44
CA ALA A 779 18.15 3.44 -13.32
C ALA A 779 17.29 4.28 -14.26
N ALA A 780 17.40 5.60 -14.17
CA ALA A 780 16.74 6.51 -15.08
C ALA A 780 17.22 6.26 -16.51
N ALA A 781 16.31 6.27 -17.48
CA ALA A 781 16.71 6.19 -18.89
C ALA A 781 17.27 7.55 -19.34
N PRO A 782 18.36 7.60 -20.11
CA PRO A 782 18.91 8.87 -20.58
C PRO A 782 17.89 9.65 -21.42
N ILE A 783 17.72 10.93 -21.08
CA ILE A 783 16.87 11.88 -21.79
C ILE A 783 17.68 13.15 -22.10
N ILE A 784 17.68 13.57 -23.37
CA ILE A 784 18.31 14.83 -23.79
C ILE A 784 17.20 15.86 -23.98
N VAL A 785 17.24 16.90 -23.16
CA VAL A 785 16.31 18.03 -23.22
C VAL A 785 16.75 18.99 -24.32
N ASP A 786 15.89 19.20 -25.32
CA ASP A 786 16.02 20.26 -26.31
C ASP A 786 14.82 21.21 -26.22
N GLY A 787 15.03 22.39 -25.64
CA GLY A 787 13.97 23.38 -25.46
C GLY A 787 12.87 22.99 -24.46
N PRO A 788 11.80 23.83 -24.36
CA PRO A 788 10.74 23.66 -23.37
C PRO A 788 9.60 22.73 -23.81
N ASP A 789 9.57 22.29 -25.08
CA ASP A 789 8.53 21.38 -25.58
C ASP A 789 9.02 19.93 -25.47
N PRO A 790 8.38 19.08 -24.64
CA PRO A 790 8.77 17.67 -24.51
C PRO A 790 8.69 16.88 -25.82
N ALA A 791 7.94 17.37 -26.83
CA ALA A 791 7.90 16.75 -28.14
C ALA A 791 9.26 16.77 -28.87
N ASP A 792 10.15 17.70 -28.50
CA ASP A 792 11.49 17.84 -29.09
C ASP A 792 12.58 17.09 -28.29
N TRP A 793 12.24 16.46 -27.15
CA TRP A 793 13.21 15.77 -26.29
C TRP A 793 13.58 14.39 -26.84
N GLU A 794 14.87 14.02 -26.76
CA GLU A 794 15.34 12.69 -27.16
C GLU A 794 15.35 11.73 -25.96
N TYR A 795 14.34 10.85 -25.89
CA TYR A 795 14.25 9.79 -24.88
C TYR A 795 14.77 8.46 -25.42
N SER A 796 15.75 7.86 -24.73
CA SER A 796 16.39 6.61 -25.14
C SER A 796 15.85 5.35 -24.43
N GLY A 797 14.83 5.50 -23.58
CA GLY A 797 14.22 4.39 -22.84
C GLY A 797 13.08 3.68 -23.58
N PRO A 798 12.41 2.73 -22.91
CA PRO A 798 11.22 2.06 -23.44
C PRO A 798 10.05 3.03 -23.62
N ASP A 799 9.45 3.06 -24.81
CA ASP A 799 8.39 4.01 -25.16
C ASP A 799 7.18 3.92 -24.19
N TYR A 800 6.83 5.03 -23.54
CA TYR A 800 5.65 5.13 -22.66
C TYR A 800 4.32 4.90 -23.38
N ASN A 801 4.33 4.89 -24.71
CA ASN A 801 3.19 4.63 -25.58
C ASN A 801 3.29 3.28 -26.31
N ALA A 802 4.21 2.41 -25.88
CA ALA A 802 4.44 1.12 -26.49
C ALA A 802 3.16 0.26 -26.54
N VAL A 803 2.94 -0.40 -27.68
CA VAL A 803 1.88 -1.40 -27.86
C VAL A 803 2.38 -2.80 -27.48
N PRO A 804 1.48 -3.75 -27.14
CA PRO A 804 1.88 -5.13 -26.86
C PRO A 804 2.71 -5.74 -27.99
N GLY A 805 3.83 -6.37 -27.63
CA GLY A 805 4.74 -7.04 -28.57
C GLY A 805 6.02 -6.28 -28.90
N VAL A 806 6.14 -5.01 -28.53
CA VAL A 806 7.41 -4.26 -28.62
C VAL A 806 8.45 -4.90 -27.70
N LYS A 807 9.67 -5.10 -28.20
CA LYS A 807 10.79 -5.68 -27.46
C LYS A 807 11.98 -4.73 -27.44
N TYR A 808 12.70 -4.75 -26.32
CA TYR A 808 13.96 -4.05 -26.13
C TYR A 808 15.01 -5.03 -25.61
N ASN A 809 16.23 -4.93 -26.12
CA ASN A 809 17.40 -5.45 -25.43
C ASN A 809 17.80 -4.41 -24.38
N ILE A 810 17.94 -4.86 -23.13
CA ILE A 810 18.34 -3.99 -22.01
C ILE A 810 19.75 -4.38 -21.62
N ILE A 811 20.68 -3.43 -21.68
CA ILE A 811 22.09 -3.66 -21.39
C ILE A 811 22.45 -2.86 -20.13
N LEU A 812 22.80 -3.58 -19.07
CA LEU A 812 23.34 -3.01 -17.84
C LEU A 812 24.87 -3.17 -17.87
N ASN A 813 25.60 -2.06 -17.84
CA ASN A 813 27.05 -2.04 -17.79
C ASN A 813 27.54 -1.45 -16.46
N ARG A 814 28.70 -1.90 -15.99
CA ARG A 814 29.40 -1.31 -14.85
C ARG A 814 30.77 -0.84 -15.31
N ASP A 815 31.06 0.43 -15.13
CA ASP A 815 32.37 0.99 -15.46
C ASP A 815 33.43 0.36 -14.53
N PRO A 816 34.48 -0.28 -15.08
CA PRO A 816 35.46 -0.98 -14.26
C PRO A 816 36.42 -0.06 -13.48
N PHE A 817 36.38 1.26 -13.71
CA PHE A 817 37.23 2.26 -13.07
C PHE A 817 36.46 3.18 -12.12
N THR A 818 35.26 3.63 -12.51
CA THR A 818 34.41 4.51 -11.70
C THR A 818 33.42 3.74 -10.83
N ASP A 819 33.22 2.45 -11.11
CA ASP A 819 32.21 1.59 -10.48
C ASP A 819 30.76 2.00 -10.76
N GLU A 820 30.56 2.95 -11.68
CA GLU A 820 29.27 3.50 -12.04
C GLU A 820 28.48 2.53 -12.94
N GLU A 821 27.20 2.37 -12.64
CA GLU A 821 26.31 1.49 -13.39
C GLU A 821 25.49 2.31 -14.38
N THR A 822 25.44 1.87 -15.64
CA THR A 822 24.68 2.52 -16.71
C THR A 822 23.71 1.52 -17.33
N VAL A 823 22.52 2.00 -17.68
CA VAL A 823 21.51 1.22 -18.40
C VAL A 823 21.31 1.83 -19.78
N SER A 824 21.25 0.98 -20.79
CA SER A 824 20.93 1.35 -22.17
C SER A 824 19.89 0.40 -22.73
N TYR A 825 19.08 0.94 -23.64
CA TYR A 825 17.96 0.23 -24.26
C TYR A 825 18.16 0.24 -25.78
N GLU A 826 18.05 -0.93 -26.39
CA GLU A 826 18.09 -1.08 -27.85
C GLU A 826 16.76 -1.68 -28.29
N ARG A 827 15.94 -0.90 -29.01
CA ARG A 827 14.68 -1.40 -29.55
C ARG A 827 14.97 -2.50 -30.55
N VAL A 828 14.29 -3.64 -30.40
CA VAL A 828 14.34 -4.72 -31.38
C VAL A 828 13.36 -4.36 -32.49
N GLU A 829 13.88 -3.97 -33.65
CA GLU A 829 13.07 -3.79 -34.86
C GLU A 829 12.63 -5.16 -35.38
N ASP A 830 11.52 -5.69 -34.85
CA ASP A 830 10.75 -6.69 -35.56
C ASP A 830 10.05 -5.92 -36.70
N GLU A 831 10.61 -5.91 -37.92
CA GLU A 831 9.88 -5.36 -39.09
C GLU A 831 8.53 -6.08 -39.16
N PRO A 832 7.38 -5.38 -39.01
CA PRO A 832 6.10 -6.02 -39.21
C PRO A 832 6.05 -6.44 -40.68
N LEU A 833 6.12 -7.75 -40.94
CA LEU A 833 5.97 -8.32 -42.27
C LEU A 833 4.74 -7.67 -42.92
N ALA A 834 4.97 -6.91 -43.99
CA ALA A 834 3.91 -6.25 -44.74
C ALA A 834 2.86 -7.30 -45.12
N VAL A 835 1.60 -7.03 -44.79
CA VAL A 835 0.49 -7.92 -45.14
C VAL A 835 -0.01 -7.52 -46.52
N GLU A 836 0.09 -8.43 -47.48
CA GLU A 836 -0.32 -8.21 -48.87
C GLU A 836 -1.82 -8.44 -49.05
N PHE A 837 -2.42 -9.37 -48.30
CA PHE A 837 -3.86 -9.64 -48.35
C PHE A 837 -4.39 -10.27 -47.06
N TYR A 838 -5.71 -10.27 -46.92
CA TYR A 838 -6.41 -10.92 -45.82
C TYR A 838 -7.31 -12.04 -46.30
N CYS A 839 -7.43 -13.09 -45.51
CA CYS A 839 -8.41 -14.16 -45.70
C CYS A 839 -9.34 -14.24 -44.50
N THR A 840 -10.61 -14.59 -44.70
CA THR A 840 -11.44 -15.09 -43.60
C THR A 840 -11.24 -16.60 -43.44
N THR A 841 -11.38 -17.06 -42.20
CA THR A 841 -11.40 -18.48 -41.88
C THR A 841 -12.41 -18.72 -40.76
N GLY A 842 -13.24 -19.75 -40.86
CA GLY A 842 -14.32 -19.94 -39.91
C GLY A 842 -15.17 -21.16 -40.12
N SER A 843 -16.18 -21.32 -39.29
CA SER A 843 -17.17 -22.41 -39.44
C SER A 843 -17.92 -22.39 -40.79
N HIS A 844 -17.98 -21.23 -41.47
CA HIS A 844 -18.65 -21.08 -42.76
C HIS A 844 -17.86 -21.73 -43.92
N ASN A 845 -16.56 -21.94 -43.76
CA ASN A 845 -15.68 -22.55 -44.75
C ASN A 845 -14.84 -23.70 -44.15
N GLU A 846 -15.34 -24.36 -43.10
CA GLU A 846 -14.64 -25.47 -42.43
C GLU A 846 -13.22 -25.11 -41.94
N TRP A 847 -13.00 -23.85 -41.58
CA TRP A 847 -11.70 -23.30 -41.17
C TRP A 847 -10.63 -23.33 -42.27
N SER A 848 -11.03 -23.32 -43.55
CA SER A 848 -10.11 -23.02 -44.66
C SER A 848 -9.86 -21.52 -44.80
N GLU A 849 -8.94 -21.13 -45.67
CA GLU A 849 -8.71 -19.73 -46.05
C GLU A 849 -9.56 -19.31 -47.26
N ASP A 850 -10.38 -18.28 -47.09
CA ASP A 850 -11.05 -17.60 -48.20
C ASP A 850 -10.59 -16.15 -48.30
N ARG A 851 -10.05 -15.78 -49.46
CA ARG A 851 -9.46 -14.46 -49.67
C ARG A 851 -10.52 -13.36 -49.69
N MET A 852 -10.28 -12.30 -48.91
CA MET A 852 -11.08 -11.08 -48.93
C MET A 852 -10.72 -10.22 -50.16
N LEU A 853 -11.71 -9.52 -50.69
CA LEU A 853 -11.56 -8.56 -51.78
C LEU A 853 -11.18 -7.19 -51.23
N GLU A 854 -10.37 -6.43 -51.97
CA GLU A 854 -10.09 -5.03 -51.64
C GLU A 854 -11.29 -4.14 -51.98
N GLY A 855 -11.65 -3.27 -51.05
CA GLY A 855 -12.71 -2.28 -51.20
C GLY A 855 -12.22 -0.97 -51.82
N ASP A 856 -13.15 -0.04 -52.03
CA ASP A 856 -12.87 1.26 -52.68
C ASP A 856 -12.09 2.24 -51.80
N VAL A 857 -11.94 1.92 -50.50
CA VAL A 857 -11.19 2.73 -49.53
C VAL A 857 -9.85 2.03 -49.23
N PRO A 858 -8.70 2.73 -49.28
CA PRO A 858 -7.42 2.13 -48.94
C PRO A 858 -7.43 1.42 -47.57
N GLY A 859 -7.00 0.16 -47.55
CA GLY A 859 -6.99 -0.68 -46.35
C GLY A 859 -8.33 -1.31 -45.99
N LEU A 860 -9.40 -1.10 -46.76
CA LEU A 860 -10.67 -1.80 -46.58
C LEU A 860 -10.65 -3.12 -47.35
N PHE A 861 -10.97 -4.21 -46.67
CA PHE A 861 -11.14 -5.54 -47.24
C PHE A 861 -12.55 -6.03 -46.95
N TYR A 862 -13.16 -6.80 -47.85
CA TYR A 862 -14.50 -7.31 -47.63
C TYR A 862 -14.71 -8.70 -48.24
N GLN A 863 -15.72 -9.40 -47.73
CA GLN A 863 -16.17 -10.68 -48.28
C GLN A 863 -17.66 -10.87 -48.01
N GLU A 864 -18.38 -11.39 -48.99
CA GLU A 864 -19.76 -11.84 -48.80
C GLU A 864 -19.77 -13.32 -48.42
N ILE A 865 -20.49 -13.63 -47.34
CA ILE A 865 -20.59 -14.98 -46.78
C ILE A 865 -22.06 -15.35 -46.68
N ASP A 866 -22.40 -16.51 -47.23
CA ASP A 866 -23.74 -17.09 -47.10
C ASP A 866 -23.95 -17.66 -45.69
N VAL A 867 -25.09 -17.30 -45.10
CA VAL A 867 -25.42 -17.69 -43.72
C VAL A 867 -25.91 -19.15 -43.72
N PRO A 868 -25.25 -20.05 -42.97
CA PRO A 868 -25.61 -21.47 -42.93
C PRO A 868 -27.02 -21.70 -42.35
N GLU A 869 -27.56 -22.90 -42.52
CA GLU A 869 -28.90 -23.27 -42.02
C GLU A 869 -29.07 -23.07 -40.50
N SER A 870 -27.96 -23.13 -39.74
CA SER A 870 -27.93 -22.84 -38.29
C SER A 870 -28.25 -21.37 -37.95
N GLY A 871 -28.18 -20.46 -38.93
CA GLY A 871 -28.34 -19.01 -38.76
C GLY A 871 -27.18 -18.34 -38.01
N THR A 872 -26.08 -19.06 -37.77
CA THR A 872 -24.92 -18.55 -37.01
C THR A 872 -23.62 -19.14 -37.55
N PHE A 873 -22.59 -18.32 -37.71
CA PHE A 873 -21.24 -18.77 -38.04
C PHE A 873 -20.19 -17.97 -37.26
N GLU A 874 -19.07 -18.62 -36.97
CA GLU A 874 -17.87 -18.03 -36.39
C GLU A 874 -16.81 -17.78 -37.46
N PHE A 875 -16.01 -16.73 -37.29
CA PHE A 875 -14.87 -16.44 -38.16
C PHE A 875 -13.73 -15.69 -37.46
N ARG A 876 -12.55 -15.79 -38.07
CA ARG A 876 -11.29 -15.08 -37.79
C ARG A 876 -10.74 -14.55 -39.12
N ILE A 877 -9.72 -13.71 -39.05
CA ILE A 877 -9.00 -13.20 -40.21
C ILE A 877 -7.57 -13.72 -40.18
N LEU A 878 -7.02 -14.12 -41.31
CA LEU A 878 -5.62 -14.51 -41.48
C LEU A 878 -4.90 -13.43 -42.29
N ALA A 879 -3.74 -12.99 -41.80
CA ALA A 879 -2.83 -12.17 -42.60
C ALA A 879 -2.08 -13.07 -43.59
N ASP A 880 -2.10 -12.73 -44.88
CA ASP A 880 -1.47 -13.48 -45.98
C ASP A 880 -1.92 -14.95 -46.09
N GLY A 881 -3.09 -15.28 -45.51
CA GLY A 881 -3.58 -16.66 -45.42
C GLY A 881 -2.79 -17.55 -44.46
N ASP A 882 -1.93 -16.99 -43.62
CA ASP A 882 -1.08 -17.74 -42.70
C ASP A 882 -1.80 -18.04 -41.37
N HIS A 883 -1.94 -19.33 -41.05
CA HIS A 883 -2.58 -19.84 -39.83
C HIS A 883 -1.79 -19.55 -38.55
N GLU A 884 -0.53 -19.11 -38.66
CA GLU A 884 0.26 -18.59 -37.53
C GLU A 884 0.13 -17.06 -37.37
N ARG A 885 -0.58 -16.38 -38.28
CA ARG A 885 -0.78 -14.92 -38.27
C ARG A 885 -2.26 -14.56 -38.20
N VAL A 886 -2.89 -15.00 -37.10
CA VAL A 886 -4.34 -14.90 -36.89
C VAL A 886 -4.73 -13.54 -36.28
N ILE A 887 -5.81 -12.96 -36.78
CA ILE A 887 -6.45 -11.73 -36.31
C ILE A 887 -7.86 -12.08 -35.83
N GLY A 888 -8.18 -11.70 -34.60
CA GLY A 888 -9.39 -12.13 -33.91
C GLY A 888 -9.72 -11.23 -32.72
N PRO A 889 -10.91 -11.36 -32.11
CA PRO A 889 -11.22 -10.64 -30.89
C PRO A 889 -10.44 -11.21 -29.70
N GLU A 890 -10.31 -10.45 -28.61
CA GLU A 890 -9.73 -10.95 -27.36
C GLU A 890 -10.47 -12.17 -26.79
N THR A 891 -11.80 -12.15 -26.84
CA THR A 891 -12.67 -13.24 -26.44
C THR A 891 -13.72 -13.51 -27.51
N THR A 892 -14.17 -14.76 -27.64
CA THR A 892 -15.20 -15.12 -28.63
C THR A 892 -16.47 -14.31 -28.38
N THR A 893 -16.89 -13.52 -29.38
CA THR A 893 -17.90 -12.47 -29.17
C THR A 893 -18.66 -12.08 -30.44
N ALA A 894 -19.86 -11.53 -30.26
CA ALA A 894 -20.64 -10.90 -31.34
C ALA A 894 -20.50 -9.36 -31.34
N ARG A 895 -19.66 -8.78 -30.48
CA ARG A 895 -19.43 -7.33 -30.41
C ARG A 895 -18.44 -6.90 -31.49
N LYS A 896 -18.88 -6.02 -32.39
CA LYS A 896 -18.02 -5.40 -33.42
C LYS A 896 -16.92 -4.49 -32.84
N LEU A 897 -17.19 -3.92 -31.67
CA LEU A 897 -16.28 -3.03 -30.93
C LEU A 897 -15.31 -3.79 -30.01
N ALA A 898 -15.28 -5.13 -30.04
CA ALA A 898 -14.32 -5.87 -29.24
C ALA A 898 -12.88 -5.57 -29.70
N PRO A 899 -11.89 -5.44 -28.78
CA PRO A 899 -10.50 -5.24 -29.14
C PRO A 899 -10.02 -6.29 -30.15
N ILE A 900 -9.46 -5.83 -31.26
CA ILE A 900 -8.94 -6.68 -32.33
C ILE A 900 -7.47 -7.00 -32.02
N LEU A 901 -7.19 -8.26 -31.71
CA LEU A 901 -5.84 -8.78 -31.52
C LEU A 901 -5.28 -9.32 -32.83
N GLY A 902 -3.96 -9.43 -32.92
CA GLY A 902 -3.28 -10.06 -34.05
C GLY A 902 -2.40 -9.11 -34.87
N PRO A 903 -1.64 -9.64 -35.85
CA PRO A 903 -1.53 -11.06 -36.18
C PRO A 903 -0.75 -11.80 -35.07
N LEU A 904 -1.33 -12.87 -34.53
CA LEU A 904 -0.75 -13.65 -33.42
C LEU A 904 -0.90 -15.15 -33.70
N ALA A 905 0.15 -15.91 -33.40
CA ALA A 905 0.13 -17.37 -33.44
C ALA A 905 -0.75 -17.92 -32.31
N GLY A 906 -1.54 -18.96 -32.61
CA GLY A 906 -2.33 -19.67 -31.61
C GLY A 906 -3.60 -18.97 -31.09
N LEU A 907 -3.98 -17.80 -31.61
CA LEU A 907 -5.22 -17.09 -31.24
C LEU A 907 -6.48 -17.92 -31.62
N GLN A 908 -7.24 -18.36 -30.62
CA GLN A 908 -8.43 -19.22 -30.81
C GLN A 908 -9.77 -18.49 -30.76
N ALA A 909 -9.81 -17.28 -30.20
CA ALA A 909 -11.03 -16.51 -30.07
C ALA A 909 -11.56 -16.05 -31.44
N SER A 910 -12.89 -16.03 -31.61
CA SER A 910 -13.55 -15.80 -32.90
C SER A 910 -14.71 -14.81 -32.81
N TRP A 911 -15.00 -14.09 -33.89
CA TRP A 911 -16.25 -13.34 -33.97
C TRP A 911 -17.40 -14.28 -34.31
N VAL A 912 -18.57 -14.05 -33.71
CA VAL A 912 -19.79 -14.83 -33.95
C VAL A 912 -20.82 -13.94 -34.64
N VAL A 913 -21.23 -14.32 -35.86
CA VAL A 913 -22.26 -13.63 -36.63
C VAL A 913 -23.54 -14.43 -36.57
N LYS A 914 -24.65 -13.76 -36.21
CA LYS A 914 -26.01 -14.33 -36.24
C LYS A 914 -26.87 -13.57 -37.25
N ALA A 915 -27.42 -14.29 -38.21
CA ALA A 915 -28.23 -13.74 -39.31
C ALA A 915 -29.30 -14.75 -39.76
N LYS A 916 -30.17 -14.36 -40.69
CA LYS A 916 -31.25 -15.23 -41.18
C LYS A 916 -30.65 -16.39 -41.99
N PRO A 917 -31.00 -17.67 -41.71
CA PRO A 917 -30.56 -18.80 -42.53
C PRO A 917 -30.85 -18.57 -44.02
N GLY A 918 -29.86 -18.80 -44.88
CA GLY A 918 -29.98 -18.61 -46.33
C GLY A 918 -29.94 -17.15 -46.82
N SER A 919 -29.72 -16.17 -45.92
CA SER A 919 -29.32 -14.80 -46.31
C SER A 919 -27.81 -14.71 -46.53
N SER A 920 -27.32 -13.57 -47.01
CA SER A 920 -25.90 -13.28 -47.12
C SER A 920 -25.49 -12.10 -46.22
N VAL A 921 -24.26 -12.13 -45.75
CA VAL A 921 -23.66 -11.07 -44.91
C VAL A 921 -22.34 -10.62 -45.55
N LYS A 922 -22.20 -9.32 -45.76
CA LYS A 922 -20.94 -8.69 -46.14
C LYS A 922 -20.12 -8.39 -44.89
N LEU A 923 -19.01 -9.09 -44.72
CA LEU A 923 -17.96 -8.77 -43.75
C LEU A 923 -17.05 -7.68 -44.34
N GLU A 924 -16.76 -6.65 -43.56
CA GLU A 924 -15.83 -5.57 -43.89
C GLU A 924 -14.78 -5.44 -42.79
N PHE A 925 -13.51 -5.45 -43.18
CA PHE A 925 -12.36 -5.34 -42.31
C PHE A 925 -11.48 -4.18 -42.77
N LEU A 926 -11.39 -3.14 -41.95
CA LEU A 926 -10.56 -1.98 -42.22
C LEU A 926 -9.23 -2.15 -41.48
N ALA A 927 -8.14 -2.18 -42.23
CA ALA A 927 -6.78 -2.38 -41.74
C ALA A 927 -5.78 -1.42 -42.45
N PRO A 928 -5.78 -0.12 -42.09
CA PRO A 928 -4.82 0.83 -42.63
C PRO A 928 -3.41 0.54 -42.11
N VAL A 929 -2.39 0.78 -42.94
CA VAL A 929 -0.98 0.59 -42.56
C VAL A 929 -0.65 1.46 -41.36
N GLY A 930 -0.27 0.84 -40.24
CA GLY A 930 0.09 1.53 -39.00
C GLY A 930 -1.08 2.19 -38.24
N GLY A 931 -2.33 1.98 -38.66
CA GLY A 931 -3.52 2.56 -38.02
C GLY A 931 -4.41 1.53 -37.30
N PRO A 932 -5.44 2.00 -36.57
CA PRO A 932 -6.36 1.14 -35.85
C PRO A 932 -7.20 0.30 -36.83
N ARG A 933 -7.43 -0.97 -36.45
CA ARG A 933 -8.25 -1.90 -37.22
C ARG A 933 -9.69 -1.88 -36.73
N SER A 934 -10.64 -2.06 -37.64
CA SER A 934 -12.04 -2.22 -37.28
C SER A 934 -12.71 -3.29 -38.13
N ILE A 935 -13.76 -3.89 -37.58
CA ILE A 935 -14.52 -4.92 -38.27
C ILE A 935 -16.02 -4.65 -38.19
N MET A 936 -16.68 -4.85 -39.32
CA MET A 936 -18.10 -4.67 -39.49
C MET A 936 -18.67 -5.85 -40.27
N TRP A 937 -19.95 -6.13 -40.04
CA TRP A 937 -20.69 -7.08 -40.86
C TRP A 937 -22.12 -6.60 -41.07
N ILE A 938 -22.56 -6.63 -42.32
CA ILE A 938 -23.78 -5.99 -42.78
C ILE A 938 -24.57 -7.02 -43.59
N PRO A 939 -25.86 -7.28 -43.27
CA PRO A 939 -26.71 -8.12 -44.11
C PRO A 939 -26.83 -7.54 -45.52
N THR A 940 -26.59 -8.34 -46.56
CA THR A 940 -26.76 -7.94 -47.96
C THR A 940 -28.19 -8.26 -48.41
N ARG A 941 -28.96 -7.17 -48.66
CA ARG A 941 -30.35 -7.06 -49.15
C ARG A 941 -31.31 -8.25 -48.97
N GLU A 942 -32.39 -7.98 -48.23
CA GLU A 942 -33.70 -8.60 -48.37
C GLU A 942 -34.21 -8.44 -49.83
N GLU A 943 -34.50 -9.55 -50.50
CA GLU A 943 -35.54 -9.55 -51.53
C GLU A 943 -36.90 -9.44 -50.82
N GLU A 944 -37.48 -8.24 -50.90
CA GLU A 944 -38.84 -7.77 -50.52
C GLU A 944 -39.41 -8.09 -49.12
#